data_AF-A0A673IZH6-F1
#
_entry.id   AF-A0A673IZH6-F1
#
_cell.length_a   1.000
_cell.length_b   1.000
_cell.length_c   1.000
_cell.angle_alpha   90.00
_cell.angle_beta   90.00
_cell.angle_gamma   90.00
#
_symmetry.space_group_name_H-M   'P 1'
#
loop_
_entity.id
_entity.type
_entity.pdbx_description
1 polymer ?
#
loop_
_entity_poly.entity_id
_entity_poly.type
_entity_poly.pdbx_seq_one_letter_code
_entity_poly.pdbx_strand_id
1 'polypeptide(L)'
;MQCFSNMKSMEQELLCPVCKDIVKQPIVLPCLHSVCLMCASEVLVQSGYPQPELPPEPNSPASTPNTRSPRQMRRPMPKSDRVDRLLRSGSGTYPGRRRKEGPPPLMLFPCAPCGRDVELGERGLAECMRNLTLERIVERYRHTVSLGSVAVMCQFCKPPQALEATKGCADCRASFCNECFKLYHPWGTPRAQHEHVQPTLNFRPKVLTCPEHDQERLQFYCKSCQMLLCSLCKLRRIHAGHKIAPVTQAYQTLKDKITKELNYILSNQDMVLTQITQLENAITQTEVRVSAKEQLSHCVKEIMALLTERQTMLAQALESSRQRRAEALTNQVAEKRSLLEHAGLMAFTQELLKENDPSSFVHAARITHNRLAQSIESMQRFSLSADPSFRHFQLDVSRELKLLTDLNFIQAPLAPVIDTQRTLAYDQLFLCWRSPQDSTPAWHYSVEFRRWGWQRLEEVTGTCAVIDRLEMDSVYVLRVRGCNKAGFGEYSEEVYLHTPPAPVLNFYLDSRWGLHADRLVVSKEQRCARSVPGLSLLQAADRALTSCHLTADLLVGDVAITQGRHYWACSVEPGSYLVKVGVGLESKLQEWFHLPQDMASPRYDPDSGHDSGAEDSSDSPPPFSFLTMGMGKIFLPSSANSHHTNANYRESGFTNGNGPSSPTGVTYPLPPRLGVCLDFEKGRVTFYDAHSLRPLWEGPVDCSAPVCPAFCFIGGGALQLQELVANRNANQTPVRRVTIQSRVTKLN
;
A
#
# COMPACT_ATOMS: atom_id res chain seq x y z
N MET A 1 41.70 -26.46 -4.47
CA MET A 1 41.09 -25.55 -5.47
C MET A 1 41.02 -24.09 -5.02
N GLN A 2 40.86 -23.79 -3.72
CA GLN A 2 40.75 -22.42 -3.18
C GLN A 2 42.00 -21.52 -3.43
N CYS A 3 43.22 -22.07 -3.43
CA CYS A 3 44.42 -21.31 -3.80
C CYS A 3 44.43 -20.89 -5.28
N PHE A 4 43.93 -21.75 -6.19
CA PHE A 4 43.85 -21.43 -7.62
C PHE A 4 42.77 -20.39 -7.93
N SER A 5 41.65 -20.38 -7.20
CA SER A 5 40.61 -19.33 -7.33
C SER A 5 41.09 -17.98 -6.81
N ASN A 6 41.85 -17.95 -5.71
CA ASN A 6 42.43 -16.71 -5.17
C ASN A 6 43.50 -16.12 -6.10
N MET A 7 44.29 -16.94 -6.78
CA MET A 7 45.30 -16.46 -7.75
C MET A 7 44.66 -15.84 -9.00
N LYS A 8 43.56 -16.42 -9.51
CA LYS A 8 42.79 -15.83 -10.63
C LYS A 8 42.06 -14.54 -10.23
N SER A 9 41.56 -14.48 -8.99
CA SER A 9 40.98 -13.24 -8.45
C SER A 9 42.04 -12.15 -8.26
N MET A 10 43.25 -12.52 -7.85
CA MET A 10 44.39 -11.61 -7.74
C MET A 10 44.85 -11.11 -9.11
N GLU A 11 44.78 -11.93 -10.15
CA GLU A 11 45.13 -11.55 -11.52
C GLU A 11 44.34 -10.33 -12.01
N GLN A 12 43.04 -10.27 -11.71
CA GLN A 12 42.15 -9.17 -12.11
C GLN A 12 42.61 -7.82 -11.54
N GLU A 13 43.13 -7.81 -10.31
CA GLU A 13 43.68 -6.62 -9.65
C GLU A 13 45.03 -6.15 -10.24
N LEU A 14 45.66 -6.96 -11.09
CA LEU A 14 46.96 -6.70 -11.70
C LEU A 14 46.88 -6.30 -13.19
N LEU A 15 45.67 -6.29 -13.76
CA LEU A 15 45.45 -5.93 -15.16
C LEU A 15 45.34 -4.42 -15.34
N CYS A 16 45.87 -3.93 -16.46
CA CYS A 16 45.65 -2.57 -16.92
C CYS A 16 44.23 -2.44 -17.48
N PRO A 17 43.41 -1.47 -17.05
CA PRO A 17 42.04 -1.32 -17.53
C PRO A 17 41.95 -0.92 -19.01
N VAL A 18 43.04 -0.45 -19.61
CA VAL A 18 43.10 -0.03 -21.03
C VAL A 18 43.47 -1.20 -21.93
N CYS A 19 44.63 -1.84 -21.72
CA CYS A 19 45.08 -2.94 -22.59
C CYS A 19 44.59 -4.33 -22.13
N LYS A 20 43.98 -4.44 -20.94
CA LYS A 20 43.51 -5.69 -20.32
C LYS A 20 44.60 -6.75 -20.08
N ASP A 21 45.86 -6.39 -20.24
CA ASP A 21 47.03 -7.20 -19.91
C ASP A 21 47.61 -6.80 -18.55
N ILE A 22 48.45 -7.69 -17.98
CA ILE A 22 49.21 -7.41 -16.76
C ILE A 22 49.99 -6.10 -16.92
N VAL A 23 49.77 -5.18 -15.99
CA VAL A 23 50.26 -3.81 -16.07
C VAL A 23 51.79 -3.73 -16.22
N LYS A 24 52.26 -2.84 -17.11
CA LYS A 24 53.67 -2.57 -17.40
C LYS A 24 53.96 -1.10 -17.12
N GLN A 25 54.99 -0.82 -16.32
CA GLN A 25 55.33 0.53 -15.86
C GLN A 25 54.09 1.33 -15.40
N PRO A 26 53.38 0.84 -14.37
CA PRO A 26 52.14 1.47 -13.91
C PRO A 26 52.40 2.90 -13.41
N ILE A 27 51.55 3.83 -13.80
CA ILE A 27 51.43 5.16 -13.19
C ILE A 27 50.13 5.24 -12.39
N VAL A 28 50.13 6.01 -11.30
CA VAL A 28 48.96 6.30 -10.48
C VAL A 28 48.36 7.62 -10.95
N LEU A 29 47.11 7.56 -11.42
CA LEU A 29 46.33 8.74 -11.80
C LEU A 29 45.88 9.51 -10.53
N PRO A 30 45.50 10.80 -10.65
CA PRO A 30 44.92 11.57 -9.54
C PRO A 30 43.68 10.95 -8.89
N CYS A 31 42.93 10.12 -9.63
CA CYS A 31 41.81 9.33 -9.11
C CYS A 31 42.23 8.03 -8.38
N LEU A 32 43.54 7.83 -8.16
CA LEU A 32 44.18 6.69 -7.50
C LEU A 32 44.15 5.35 -8.25
N HIS A 33 43.60 5.29 -9.46
CA HIS A 33 43.69 4.11 -10.32
C HIS A 33 45.04 4.03 -11.05
N SER A 34 45.48 2.80 -11.34
CA SER A 34 46.74 2.54 -12.04
C SER A 34 46.52 2.12 -13.48
N VAL A 35 47.35 2.63 -14.39
CA VAL A 35 47.33 2.34 -15.83
C VAL A 35 48.77 2.23 -16.35
N CYS A 36 49.02 1.44 -17.40
CA CYS A 36 50.34 1.42 -18.05
C CYS A 36 50.70 2.81 -18.58
N LEU A 37 51.95 3.25 -18.40
CA LEU A 37 52.43 4.53 -18.92
C LEU A 37 52.16 4.70 -20.43
N MET A 38 52.46 3.67 -21.22
CA MET A 38 52.23 3.67 -22.67
C MET A 38 50.74 3.74 -23.03
N CYS A 39 49.90 2.97 -22.33
CA CYS A 39 48.46 3.02 -22.56
C CYS A 39 47.88 4.39 -22.21
N ALA A 40 48.36 5.02 -21.14
CA ALA A 40 47.93 6.35 -20.78
C ALA A 40 48.35 7.39 -21.83
N SER A 41 49.58 7.26 -22.36
CA SER A 41 50.10 8.10 -23.44
C SER A 41 49.28 7.95 -24.72
N GLU A 42 48.97 6.72 -25.12
CA GLU A 42 48.18 6.43 -26.33
C GLU A 42 46.76 7.00 -26.23
N VAL A 43 46.11 6.87 -25.07
CA VAL A 43 44.76 7.43 -24.82
C VAL A 43 44.76 8.95 -24.92
N LEU A 44 45.80 9.64 -24.42
CA LEU A 44 45.91 11.10 -24.53
C LEU A 44 46.15 11.56 -25.97
N VAL A 45 47.01 10.84 -26.72
CA VAL A 45 47.26 11.15 -28.14
C VAL A 45 45.99 10.95 -28.98
N GLN A 46 45.23 9.88 -28.74
CA GLN A 46 43.94 9.65 -29.39
C GLN A 46 42.89 10.73 -29.04
N SER A 47 43.01 11.34 -27.85
CA SER A 47 42.16 12.45 -27.40
C SER A 47 42.60 13.82 -27.94
N GLY A 48 43.59 13.87 -28.84
CA GLY A 48 44.03 15.08 -29.52
C GLY A 48 45.12 15.89 -28.81
N TYR A 49 45.70 15.37 -27.71
CA TYR A 49 46.82 16.02 -27.01
C TYR A 49 48.18 15.71 -27.68
N PRO A 50 49.17 16.61 -27.58
CA PRO A 50 50.51 16.36 -28.11
C PRO A 50 51.17 15.15 -27.41
N GLN A 51 52.06 14.46 -28.13
CA GLN A 51 52.77 13.31 -27.59
C GLN A 51 53.55 13.71 -26.32
N PRO A 52 53.29 13.08 -25.15
CA PRO A 52 53.99 13.40 -23.91
C PRO A 52 55.51 13.15 -24.02
N GLU A 53 56.33 14.02 -23.44
CA GLU A 53 57.76 13.76 -23.26
C GLU A 53 57.95 12.62 -22.25
N LEU A 54 58.17 11.41 -22.74
CA LEU A 54 58.44 10.23 -21.91
C LEU A 54 59.92 10.24 -21.47
N PRO A 55 60.25 9.76 -20.25
CA PRO A 55 61.64 9.56 -19.84
C PRO A 55 62.34 8.59 -20.81
N PRO A 56 63.66 8.75 -21.09
CA PRO A 56 64.38 7.81 -21.94
C PRO A 56 64.33 6.40 -21.32
N GLU A 57 63.82 5.44 -22.09
CA GLU A 57 63.88 4.01 -21.74
C GLU A 57 65.35 3.59 -21.53
N PRO A 58 65.66 2.79 -20.49
CA PRO A 58 66.93 2.06 -20.48
C PRO A 58 66.91 1.03 -21.63
N ASN A 59 67.81 1.20 -22.60
CA ASN A 59 67.97 0.34 -23.78
C ASN A 59 67.72 -1.15 -23.48
N SER A 60 66.63 -1.70 -24.04
CA SER A 60 66.39 -3.14 -24.10
C SER A 60 67.02 -3.72 -25.38
N PRO A 61 67.99 -4.65 -25.31
CA PRO A 61 68.60 -5.23 -26.50
C PRO A 61 67.81 -6.47 -26.94
N ALA A 62 66.76 -6.29 -27.75
CA ALA A 62 66.18 -7.38 -28.56
C ALA A 62 65.20 -6.84 -29.61
N SER A 63 65.73 -6.30 -30.71
CA SER A 63 65.11 -6.38 -32.04
C SER A 63 66.23 -6.19 -33.06
N THR A 64 66.80 -7.30 -33.51
CA THR A 64 67.76 -7.33 -34.61
C THR A 64 67.06 -6.92 -35.91
N PRO A 65 67.67 -6.10 -36.77
CA PRO A 65 67.12 -5.75 -38.07
C PRO A 65 67.51 -6.86 -39.05
N ASN A 66 66.65 -7.87 -39.24
CA ASN A 66 66.74 -8.76 -40.41
C ASN A 66 65.46 -9.55 -40.64
N THR A 67 64.42 -8.87 -41.11
CA THR A 67 63.48 -9.36 -42.14
C THR A 67 62.83 -8.15 -42.81
N ARG A 68 63.10 -7.98 -44.10
CA ARG A 68 62.63 -6.88 -44.95
C ARG A 68 61.26 -7.25 -45.54
N SER A 69 60.31 -6.33 -45.65
CA SER A 69 59.57 -6.13 -46.91
C SER A 69 58.79 -4.79 -46.96
N PRO A 70 58.90 -4.01 -48.06
CA PRO A 70 58.19 -2.75 -48.29
C PRO A 70 56.99 -2.91 -49.25
N ARG A 71 55.78 -2.54 -48.79
CA ARG A 71 54.53 -2.16 -49.51
C ARG A 71 53.39 -2.39 -48.50
N GLN A 72 52.46 -1.47 -48.24
CA GLN A 72 51.50 -0.95 -49.20
C GLN A 72 51.04 0.47 -48.84
N MET A 73 51.00 1.29 -49.90
CA MET A 73 50.24 2.51 -50.02
C MET A 73 48.72 2.22 -49.92
N ARG A 74 47.98 2.94 -49.07
CA ARG A 74 46.57 3.28 -49.37
C ARG A 74 46.32 4.76 -49.10
N ARG A 75 45.82 5.40 -50.16
CA ARG A 75 45.46 6.80 -50.30
C ARG A 75 44.39 7.25 -49.29
N PRO A 76 44.32 8.57 -48.99
CA PRO A 76 43.22 9.18 -48.24
C PRO A 76 41.97 9.36 -49.12
N MET A 77 40.82 9.68 -48.52
CA MET A 77 39.69 10.52 -49.01
C MET A 77 38.48 10.37 -48.06
N PRO A 78 37.51 11.31 -47.98
CA PRO A 78 37.57 12.76 -48.25
C PRO A 78 37.03 13.61 -47.08
N LYS A 79 37.29 14.92 -47.14
CA LYS A 79 36.61 15.94 -46.30
C LYS A 79 35.27 16.32 -46.94
N SER A 80 34.29 16.67 -46.09
CA SER A 80 33.11 17.45 -46.48
C SER A 80 32.87 18.55 -45.43
N ASP A 81 33.26 19.77 -45.84
CA ASP A 81 32.50 21.02 -45.72
C ASP A 81 31.82 21.40 -44.40
N ARG A 82 32.35 22.41 -43.69
CA ARG A 82 32.10 23.85 -43.89
C ARG A 82 30.67 24.27 -43.59
N VAL A 83 30.51 25.00 -42.47
CA VAL A 83 29.72 26.23 -42.46
C VAL A 83 30.48 27.28 -41.63
N ASP A 84 31.10 28.20 -42.36
CA ASP A 84 31.51 29.52 -41.88
C ASP A 84 30.28 30.38 -41.59
N ARG A 85 30.51 31.42 -40.77
CA ARG A 85 29.96 32.81 -40.86
C ARG A 85 29.15 33.27 -39.64
N LEU A 86 29.27 34.51 -39.18
CA LEU A 86 30.18 35.65 -39.41
C LEU A 86 29.73 36.77 -38.42
N LEU A 87 30.54 37.84 -38.38
CA LEU A 87 30.31 39.20 -37.89
C LEU A 87 30.83 39.43 -36.45
N ARG A 88 31.84 40.28 -36.23
CA ARG A 88 31.90 41.68 -36.71
C ARG A 88 33.35 42.24 -36.69
N SER A 89 33.75 42.89 -37.80
CA SER A 89 34.83 43.91 -37.92
C SER A 89 34.43 45.21 -37.19
N GLY A 90 35.26 46.11 -36.70
CA GLY A 90 36.70 46.36 -36.78
C GLY A 90 37.00 47.75 -36.17
N SER A 91 38.28 48.14 -36.23
CA SER A 91 38.84 49.51 -36.07
C SER A 91 39.13 50.05 -34.66
N GLY A 92 40.41 50.37 -34.38
CA GLY A 92 40.78 51.35 -33.35
C GLY A 92 42.09 51.13 -32.56
N THR A 93 43.23 51.48 -33.18
CA THR A 93 44.43 52.15 -32.60
C THR A 93 45.22 51.60 -31.39
N TYR A 94 46.55 51.63 -31.57
CA TYR A 94 47.70 51.60 -30.64
C TYR A 94 48.33 50.24 -30.22
N PRO A 95 49.68 50.10 -30.36
CA PRO A 95 50.42 48.90 -29.98
C PRO A 95 50.86 49.01 -28.51
N GLY A 96 50.42 48.09 -27.65
CA GLY A 96 50.92 48.09 -26.27
C GLY A 96 50.08 47.31 -25.27
N ARG A 97 50.13 45.98 -25.35
CA ARG A 97 50.09 45.06 -24.19
C ARG A 97 50.18 43.63 -24.73
N ARG A 98 51.29 42.94 -24.45
CA ARG A 98 51.33 41.47 -24.58
C ARG A 98 50.21 40.93 -23.69
N ARG A 99 49.22 40.27 -24.29
CA ARG A 99 48.34 39.36 -23.57
C ARG A 99 49.25 38.31 -22.93
N LYS A 100 49.13 38.16 -21.61
CA LYS A 100 49.56 36.97 -20.88
C LYS A 100 48.98 35.77 -21.66
N GLU A 101 49.83 34.85 -22.09
CA GLU A 101 49.37 33.53 -22.54
C GLU A 101 48.40 33.01 -21.46
N GLY A 102 47.20 32.59 -21.88
CA GLY A 102 46.30 31.91 -20.97
C GLY A 102 46.98 30.65 -20.43
N PRO A 103 46.61 30.17 -19.23
CA PRO A 103 47.16 28.92 -18.72
C PRO A 103 46.97 27.80 -19.76
N PRO A 104 47.94 26.87 -19.90
CA PRO A 104 47.82 25.77 -20.85
C PRO A 104 46.52 24.99 -20.60
N PRO A 105 45.87 24.45 -21.65
CA PRO A 105 44.63 23.70 -21.49
C PRO A 105 44.84 22.51 -20.55
N LEU A 106 43.96 22.38 -19.54
CA LEU A 106 43.98 21.27 -18.58
C LEU A 106 43.81 19.95 -19.33
N MET A 107 44.73 19.00 -19.11
CA MET A 107 44.70 17.70 -19.78
C MET A 107 43.73 16.77 -19.05
N LEU A 108 42.69 16.30 -19.73
CA LEU A 108 41.72 15.36 -19.17
C LEU A 108 42.01 13.93 -19.61
N PHE A 109 42.04 13.01 -18.66
CA PHE A 109 42.24 11.57 -18.89
C PHE A 109 40.97 10.77 -18.57
N PRO A 110 40.37 10.05 -19.53
CA PRO A 110 39.18 9.23 -19.29
C PRO A 110 39.55 7.95 -18.53
N CYS A 111 39.29 7.92 -17.22
CA CYS A 111 39.62 6.78 -16.38
C CYS A 111 38.51 5.72 -16.41
N ALA A 112 38.73 4.62 -17.14
CA ALA A 112 37.76 3.54 -17.31
C ALA A 112 37.24 2.93 -15.98
N PRO A 113 38.06 2.71 -14.94
CA PRO A 113 37.56 2.27 -13.62
C PRO A 113 36.64 3.28 -12.92
N CYS A 114 36.83 4.58 -13.12
CA CYS A 114 36.02 5.63 -12.49
C CYS A 114 34.75 5.95 -13.28
N GLY A 115 34.76 5.72 -14.60
CA GLY A 115 33.73 6.23 -15.52
C GLY A 115 33.70 7.76 -15.63
N ARG A 116 34.81 8.46 -15.29
CA ARG A 116 34.91 9.93 -15.29
C ARG A 116 36.26 10.39 -15.84
N ASP A 117 36.28 11.62 -16.36
CA ASP A 117 37.50 12.29 -16.80
C ASP A 117 38.29 12.85 -15.61
N VAL A 118 39.58 12.59 -15.59
CA VAL A 118 40.51 12.93 -14.50
C VAL A 118 41.42 14.05 -14.98
N GLU A 119 41.45 15.16 -14.25
CA GLU A 119 42.34 16.28 -14.52
C GLU A 119 43.79 15.92 -14.21
N LEU A 120 44.63 15.90 -15.25
CA LEU A 120 46.08 15.85 -15.14
C LEU A 120 46.61 17.29 -15.04
N GLY A 121 47.65 17.51 -14.23
CA GLY A 121 48.22 18.84 -14.05
C GLY A 121 49.01 19.33 -15.27
N GLU A 122 49.68 20.47 -15.12
CA GLU A 122 50.26 21.24 -16.25
C GLU A 122 51.32 20.47 -17.05
N ARG A 123 51.95 19.44 -16.46
CA ARG A 123 52.92 18.55 -17.13
C ARG A 123 52.34 17.17 -17.47
N GLY A 124 51.02 17.01 -17.45
CA GLY A 124 50.32 15.79 -17.90
C GLY A 124 50.79 14.52 -17.17
N LEU A 125 51.14 13.47 -17.92
CA LEU A 125 51.56 12.18 -17.35
C LEU A 125 52.87 12.24 -16.56
N ALA A 126 53.72 13.25 -16.77
CA ALA A 126 54.98 13.39 -16.04
C ALA A 126 54.78 13.71 -14.55
N GLU A 127 53.61 14.24 -14.18
CA GLU A 127 53.22 14.49 -12.78
C GLU A 127 52.63 13.26 -12.09
N CYS A 128 52.24 12.24 -12.86
CA CYS A 128 51.74 10.99 -12.31
C CYS A 128 52.88 10.17 -11.69
N MET A 129 52.68 9.74 -10.45
CA MET A 129 53.65 8.92 -9.74
C MET A 129 53.71 7.50 -10.33
N ARG A 130 54.92 6.93 -10.49
CA ARG A 130 55.05 5.50 -10.81
C ARG A 130 54.58 4.64 -9.63
N ASN A 131 53.72 3.66 -9.89
CA ASN A 131 53.27 2.70 -8.89
C ASN A 131 54.27 1.55 -8.73
N LEU A 132 55.42 1.84 -8.11
CA LEU A 132 56.46 0.83 -7.89
C LEU A 132 55.98 -0.33 -6.99
N THR A 133 54.96 -0.10 -6.15
CA THR A 133 54.37 -1.15 -5.30
C THR A 133 53.60 -2.15 -6.16
N LEU A 134 52.74 -1.68 -7.07
CA LEU A 134 52.02 -2.56 -8.00
C LEU A 134 52.98 -3.30 -8.92
N GLU A 135 54.04 -2.64 -9.39
CA GLU A 135 55.10 -3.29 -10.17
C GLU A 135 55.77 -4.45 -9.40
N ARG A 136 56.05 -4.27 -8.10
CA ARG A 136 56.58 -5.32 -7.21
C ARG A 136 55.58 -6.45 -6.96
N ILE A 137 54.28 -6.14 -6.83
CA ILE A 137 53.24 -7.15 -6.63
C ILE A 137 53.08 -7.99 -7.91
N VAL A 138 53.04 -7.35 -9.08
CA VAL A 138 53.02 -8.02 -10.40
C VAL A 138 54.21 -8.94 -10.58
N GLU A 139 55.41 -8.49 -10.21
CA GLU A 139 56.63 -9.30 -10.32
C GLU A 139 56.58 -10.52 -9.39
N ARG A 140 56.19 -10.34 -8.12
CA ARG A 140 55.98 -11.48 -7.20
C ARG A 140 54.91 -12.44 -7.72
N TYR A 141 53.81 -11.92 -8.27
CA TYR A 141 52.75 -12.72 -8.89
C TYR A 141 53.30 -13.52 -10.07
N ARG A 142 54.06 -12.89 -10.99
CA ARG A 142 54.72 -13.56 -12.12
C ARG A 142 55.69 -14.65 -11.65
N HIS A 143 56.50 -14.40 -10.63
CA HIS A 143 57.38 -15.41 -10.05
C HIS A 143 56.62 -16.58 -9.39
N THR A 144 55.44 -16.32 -8.85
CA THR A 144 54.61 -17.34 -8.19
C THR A 144 53.82 -18.19 -9.20
N VAL A 145 53.41 -17.58 -10.33
CA VAL A 145 52.60 -18.22 -11.39
C VAL A 145 53.47 -18.90 -12.45
N SER A 146 54.65 -18.34 -12.76
CA SER A 146 55.60 -18.91 -13.72
C SER A 146 56.59 -19.84 -13.02
N LEU A 147 56.37 -21.16 -13.11
CA LEU A 147 57.29 -22.23 -12.67
C LEU A 147 58.62 -22.29 -13.46
N GLY A 148 59.13 -21.18 -13.97
CA GLY A 148 60.37 -21.11 -14.75
C GLY A 148 60.87 -19.67 -14.88
N SER A 149 62.04 -19.40 -14.29
CA SER A 149 62.75 -18.12 -14.41
C SER A 149 63.10 -17.86 -15.87
N VAL A 150 62.67 -16.75 -16.45
CA VAL A 150 63.29 -16.23 -17.68
C VAL A 150 64.74 -15.89 -17.31
N ALA A 151 65.72 -16.62 -17.85
CA ALA A 151 67.12 -16.40 -17.56
C ALA A 151 67.53 -14.98 -18.01
N VAL A 152 68.04 -14.17 -17.09
CA VAL A 152 68.54 -12.82 -17.38
C VAL A 152 69.90 -12.98 -18.06
N MET A 153 70.06 -12.50 -19.29
CA MET A 153 71.31 -12.65 -20.05
C MET A 153 72.31 -11.53 -19.74
N CYS A 154 73.62 -11.84 -19.85
CA CYS A 154 74.69 -10.86 -19.71
C CYS A 154 74.64 -9.82 -20.85
N GLN A 155 74.63 -8.54 -20.49
CA GLN A 155 74.52 -7.44 -21.45
C GLN A 155 75.85 -7.06 -22.13
N PHE A 156 76.97 -7.68 -21.70
CA PHE A 156 78.33 -7.28 -22.07
C PHE A 156 79.13 -8.40 -22.77
N CYS A 157 78.52 -9.57 -22.99
CA CYS A 157 79.12 -10.63 -23.79
C CYS A 157 79.12 -10.24 -25.28
N LYS A 158 80.22 -10.49 -26.00
CA LYS A 158 80.27 -10.30 -27.45
C LYS A 158 79.59 -11.48 -28.18
N PRO A 159 78.81 -11.27 -29.26
CA PRO A 159 78.21 -12.36 -30.04
C PRO A 159 79.30 -13.31 -30.59
N PRO A 160 79.05 -14.64 -30.71
CA PRO A 160 77.74 -15.32 -30.66
C PRO A 160 77.37 -15.97 -29.31
N GLN A 161 78.22 -15.91 -28.28
CA GLN A 161 77.96 -16.55 -26.98
C GLN A 161 77.46 -15.54 -25.95
N ALA A 162 76.15 -15.31 -25.90
CA ALA A 162 75.54 -14.60 -24.78
C ALA A 162 75.35 -15.56 -23.61
N LEU A 163 76.08 -15.34 -22.51
CA LEU A 163 75.97 -16.16 -21.30
C LEU A 163 74.90 -15.60 -20.37
N GLU A 164 74.30 -16.47 -19.55
CA GLU A 164 73.39 -16.05 -18.49
C GLU A 164 74.14 -15.15 -17.49
N ALA A 165 73.49 -14.06 -17.11
CA ALA A 165 74.01 -13.19 -16.08
C ALA A 165 73.90 -13.90 -14.73
N THR A 166 74.98 -13.88 -13.97
CA THR A 166 75.05 -14.46 -12.62
C THR A 166 75.21 -13.38 -11.56
N LYS A 167 75.58 -12.16 -11.96
CA LYS A 167 75.72 -10.99 -11.07
C LYS A 167 75.09 -9.76 -11.70
N GLY A 168 74.30 -9.02 -10.92
CA GLY A 168 73.84 -7.68 -11.24
C GLY A 168 74.62 -6.63 -10.45
N CYS A 169 74.71 -5.42 -10.99
CA CYS A 169 75.27 -4.27 -10.28
C CYS A 169 74.23 -3.15 -10.25
N ALA A 170 73.80 -2.72 -9.06
CA ALA A 170 72.76 -1.70 -8.91
C ALA A 170 73.21 -0.33 -9.41
N ASP A 171 74.49 0.00 -9.22
CA ASP A 171 75.06 1.28 -9.61
C ASP A 171 75.35 1.35 -11.11
N CYS A 172 75.85 0.26 -11.71
CA CYS A 172 76.03 0.16 -13.17
C CYS A 172 74.71 -0.09 -13.91
N ARG A 173 73.62 -0.41 -13.20
CA ARG A 173 72.30 -0.77 -13.75
C ARG A 173 72.38 -1.83 -14.84
N ALA A 174 73.24 -2.83 -14.62
CA ALA A 174 73.62 -3.81 -15.62
C ALA A 174 73.78 -5.22 -15.04
N SER A 175 73.39 -6.21 -15.83
CA SER A 175 73.51 -7.63 -15.51
C SER A 175 74.67 -8.26 -16.29
N PHE A 176 75.56 -8.94 -15.58
CA PHE A 176 76.82 -9.48 -16.08
C PHE A 176 76.93 -10.99 -15.82
N CYS A 177 77.57 -11.71 -16.74
CA CYS A 177 78.13 -13.02 -16.41
C CYS A 177 79.34 -12.83 -15.48
N ASN A 178 79.79 -13.91 -14.83
CA ASN A 178 80.83 -13.82 -13.80
C ASN A 178 82.15 -13.26 -14.37
N GLU A 179 82.43 -13.48 -15.65
CA GLU A 179 83.63 -13.01 -16.34
C GLU A 179 83.54 -11.52 -16.71
N CYS A 180 82.45 -11.10 -17.36
CA CYS A 180 82.19 -9.68 -17.65
C CYS A 180 82.10 -8.84 -16.37
N PHE A 181 81.59 -9.41 -15.27
CA PHE A 181 81.51 -8.71 -13.99
C PHE A 181 82.90 -8.35 -13.45
N LYS A 182 83.83 -9.31 -13.44
CA LYS A 182 85.22 -9.11 -12.98
C LYS A 182 85.98 -8.12 -13.86
N LEU A 183 85.72 -8.14 -15.17
CA LEU A 183 86.33 -7.21 -16.12
C LEU A 183 85.84 -5.76 -15.91
N TYR A 184 84.55 -5.57 -15.61
CA TYR A 184 83.97 -4.23 -15.38
C TYR A 184 84.12 -3.73 -13.93
N HIS A 185 84.36 -4.63 -12.97
CA HIS A 185 84.55 -4.34 -11.54
C HIS A 185 85.87 -4.94 -11.04
N PRO A 186 87.03 -4.52 -11.58
CA PRO A 186 88.33 -5.01 -11.15
C PRO A 186 88.65 -4.53 -9.73
N TRP A 187 89.22 -5.42 -8.92
CA TRP A 187 89.53 -5.19 -7.51
C TRP A 187 90.44 -3.97 -7.32
N GLY A 188 90.15 -3.14 -6.31
CA GLY A 188 90.89 -1.89 -6.03
C GLY A 188 90.40 -0.65 -6.78
N THR A 189 89.35 -0.75 -7.61
CA THR A 189 88.73 0.40 -8.27
C THR A 189 87.47 0.90 -7.54
N PRO A 190 87.04 2.17 -7.73
CA PRO A 190 85.78 2.66 -7.19
C PRO A 190 84.58 1.82 -7.63
N ARG A 191 84.64 1.24 -8.84
CA ARG A 191 83.61 0.35 -9.36
C ARG A 191 83.51 -0.96 -8.57
N ALA A 192 84.59 -1.47 -7.98
CA ALA A 192 84.52 -2.67 -7.14
C ALA A 192 83.71 -2.47 -5.84
N GLN A 193 83.43 -1.22 -5.46
CA GLN A 193 82.57 -0.89 -4.31
C GLN A 193 81.09 -0.76 -4.69
N HIS A 194 80.75 -0.93 -5.97
CA HIS A 194 79.36 -0.90 -6.38
C HIS A 194 78.55 -2.03 -5.73
N GLU A 195 77.27 -1.79 -5.49
CA GLU A 195 76.40 -2.75 -4.83
C GLU A 195 76.06 -3.93 -5.75
N HIS A 196 76.42 -5.12 -5.29
CA HIS A 196 76.11 -6.37 -5.96
C HIS A 196 74.66 -6.79 -5.68
N VAL A 197 73.88 -7.00 -6.74
CA VAL A 197 72.50 -7.47 -6.67
C VAL A 197 72.32 -8.71 -7.53
N GLN A 198 71.21 -9.44 -7.35
CA GLN A 198 70.88 -10.54 -8.26
C GLN A 198 70.61 -9.99 -9.68
N PRO A 199 70.93 -10.76 -10.74
CA PRO A 199 70.61 -10.39 -12.12
C PRO A 199 69.13 -10.05 -12.25
N THR A 200 68.86 -8.84 -12.72
CA THR A 200 67.50 -8.39 -12.99
C THR A 200 67.48 -7.58 -14.29
N LEU A 201 66.33 -7.59 -14.97
CA LEU A 201 66.12 -6.76 -16.16
C LEU A 201 65.69 -5.33 -15.80
N ASN A 202 65.31 -5.10 -14.54
CA ASN A 202 64.79 -3.83 -14.05
C ASN A 202 65.60 -3.35 -12.83
N PHE A 203 66.71 -2.64 -13.05
CA PHE A 203 67.48 -2.04 -11.96
C PHE A 203 66.71 -0.84 -11.38
N ARG A 204 66.29 -0.93 -10.12
CA ARG A 204 65.34 0.03 -9.53
C ARG A 204 65.98 0.95 -8.49
N PRO A 205 65.60 2.24 -8.44
CA PRO A 205 65.99 3.13 -7.35
C PRO A 205 65.35 2.69 -6.03
N LYS A 206 66.16 2.64 -4.96
CA LYS A 206 65.74 2.19 -3.62
C LYS A 206 64.75 3.12 -2.91
N VAL A 207 64.64 4.37 -3.35
CA VAL A 207 63.90 5.43 -2.64
C VAL A 207 62.97 6.15 -3.61
N LEU A 208 61.72 6.38 -3.18
CA LEU A 208 60.77 7.22 -3.90
C LEU A 208 61.21 8.68 -3.79
N THR A 209 61.52 9.29 -4.92
CA THR A 209 61.83 10.72 -5.03
C THR A 209 60.59 11.51 -5.44
N CYS A 210 60.59 12.80 -5.15
CA CYS A 210 59.48 13.67 -5.49
C CYS A 210 59.46 13.94 -7.01
N PRO A 211 58.29 13.89 -7.68
CA PRO A 211 58.19 14.14 -9.13
C PRO A 211 58.52 15.59 -9.50
N GLU A 212 58.40 16.52 -8.54
CA GLU A 212 58.76 17.93 -8.73
C GLU A 212 60.18 18.27 -8.26
N HIS A 213 60.76 17.45 -7.37
CA HIS A 213 62.06 17.67 -6.76
C HIS A 213 62.83 16.34 -6.75
N ASP A 214 63.48 16.03 -7.86
CA ASP A 214 64.11 14.74 -8.17
C ASP A 214 65.18 14.29 -7.17
N GLN A 215 65.85 15.22 -6.51
CA GLN A 215 66.87 15.00 -5.48
C GLN A 215 66.28 14.78 -4.07
N GLU A 216 65.01 15.10 -3.88
CA GLU A 216 64.35 15.05 -2.57
C GLU A 216 63.55 13.76 -2.36
N ARG A 217 63.69 13.18 -1.17
CA ARG A 217 63.00 11.95 -0.78
C ARG A 217 61.63 12.26 -0.21
N LEU A 218 60.64 11.40 -0.49
CA LEU A 218 59.32 11.48 0.13
C LEU A 218 59.39 11.01 1.58
N GLN A 219 59.19 11.93 2.53
CA GLN A 219 59.33 11.69 3.98
C GLN A 219 58.09 12.04 4.80
N PHE A 220 57.14 12.79 4.22
CA PHE A 220 55.92 13.24 4.87
C PHE A 220 54.67 12.76 4.13
N TYR A 221 53.55 12.67 4.85
CA TYR A 221 52.24 12.31 4.32
C TYR A 221 51.20 13.35 4.75
N CYS A 222 50.55 13.97 3.79
CA CYS A 222 49.47 14.91 4.04
C CYS A 222 48.14 14.15 4.14
N LYS A 223 47.55 14.06 5.33
CA LYS A 223 46.25 13.40 5.55
C LYS A 223 45.11 14.14 4.85
N SER A 224 45.20 15.48 4.77
CA SER A 224 44.18 16.31 4.13
C SER A 224 44.14 16.12 2.61
N CYS A 225 45.30 15.92 1.97
CA CYS A 225 45.40 15.72 0.52
C CYS A 225 45.51 14.24 0.11
N GLN A 226 45.69 13.34 1.07
CA GLN A 226 45.97 11.91 0.87
C GLN A 226 47.22 11.63 -0.01
N MET A 227 48.24 12.49 0.03
CA MET A 227 49.43 12.41 -0.83
C MET A 227 50.75 12.45 -0.04
N LEU A 228 51.79 11.84 -0.61
CA LEU A 228 53.16 11.86 -0.10
C LEU A 228 53.87 13.17 -0.47
N LEU A 229 54.66 13.70 0.45
CA LEU A 229 55.38 14.96 0.31
C LEU A 229 56.88 14.77 0.62
N CYS A 230 57.74 15.48 -0.10
CA CYS A 230 59.13 15.70 0.32
C CYS A 230 59.26 16.92 1.24
N SER A 231 60.46 17.15 1.75
CA SER A 231 60.78 18.28 2.64
C SER A 231 60.46 19.64 2.01
N LEU A 232 60.64 19.78 0.69
CA LEU A 232 60.35 21.01 -0.04
C LEU A 232 58.84 21.20 -0.31
N CYS A 233 58.12 20.14 -0.69
CA CYS A 233 56.67 20.20 -0.91
C CYS A 233 55.89 20.52 0.38
N LYS A 234 56.39 20.08 1.54
CA LYS A 234 55.83 20.43 2.86
C LYS A 234 55.78 21.95 3.09
N LEU A 235 56.76 22.70 2.56
CA LEU A 235 56.90 24.14 2.78
C LEU A 235 56.09 24.98 1.78
N ARG A 236 55.51 24.37 0.74
CA ARG A 236 54.69 25.09 -0.24
C ARG A 236 53.37 25.56 0.38
N ARG A 237 52.90 26.75 -0.03
CA ARG A 237 51.65 27.36 0.45
C ARG A 237 50.40 26.49 0.22
N ILE A 238 50.45 25.57 -0.74
CA ILE A 238 49.35 24.65 -1.09
C ILE A 238 49.04 23.66 0.04
N HIS A 239 50.02 23.37 0.91
CA HIS A 239 49.84 22.51 2.09
C HIS A 239 49.83 23.29 3.42
N ALA A 240 49.73 24.62 3.37
CA ALA A 240 49.64 25.44 4.57
C ALA A 240 48.33 25.13 5.32
N GLY A 241 48.44 24.73 6.59
CA GLY A 241 47.29 24.38 7.43
C GLY A 241 46.78 22.94 7.26
N HIS A 242 47.39 22.10 6.42
CA HIS A 242 47.02 20.70 6.28
C HIS A 242 47.61 19.81 7.39
N LYS A 243 46.92 18.71 7.69
CA LYS A 243 47.38 17.72 8.68
C LYS A 243 48.47 16.84 8.08
N ILE A 244 49.74 17.16 8.34
CA ILE A 244 50.90 16.44 7.81
C ILE A 244 51.52 15.59 8.91
N ALA A 245 51.84 14.32 8.61
CA ALA A 245 52.52 13.39 9.50
C ALA A 245 53.77 12.82 8.83
N PRO A 246 54.77 12.32 9.59
CA PRO A 246 55.86 11.53 9.03
C PRO A 246 55.33 10.28 8.33
N VAL A 247 55.97 9.86 7.23
CA VAL A 247 55.56 8.66 6.46
C VAL A 247 55.56 7.41 7.32
N THR A 248 56.49 7.29 8.28
CA THR A 248 56.58 6.14 9.20
C THR A 248 55.32 5.99 10.06
N GLN A 249 54.77 7.09 10.58
CA GLN A 249 53.55 7.10 11.37
C GLN A 249 52.30 6.84 10.50
N ALA A 250 52.26 7.46 9.32
CA ALA A 250 51.18 7.24 8.36
C ALA A 250 51.15 5.78 7.87
N TYR A 251 52.31 5.17 7.64
CA TYR A 251 52.48 3.76 7.30
C TYR A 251 51.85 2.85 8.35
N GLN A 252 52.20 3.02 9.63
CA GLN A 252 51.65 2.19 10.71
C GLN A 252 50.12 2.33 10.78
N THR A 253 49.62 3.58 10.76
CA THR A 253 48.19 3.86 10.85
C THR A 253 47.39 3.25 9.69
N LEU A 254 47.87 3.42 8.46
CA LEU A 254 47.20 2.88 7.26
C LEU A 254 47.29 1.36 7.20
N LYS A 255 48.44 0.78 7.57
CA LYS A 255 48.63 -0.68 7.63
C LYS A 255 47.68 -1.33 8.63
N ASP A 256 47.55 -0.75 9.82
CA ASP A 256 46.64 -1.26 10.85
C ASP A 256 45.18 -1.15 10.42
N LYS A 257 44.80 -0.03 9.79
CA LYS A 257 43.45 0.19 9.27
C LYS A 257 43.09 -0.84 8.19
N ILE A 258 43.95 -1.03 7.19
CA ILE A 258 43.73 -2.01 6.11
C ILE A 258 43.69 -3.42 6.68
N THR A 259 44.53 -3.73 7.68
CA THR A 259 44.54 -5.06 8.31
C THR A 259 43.24 -5.33 9.06
N LYS A 260 42.69 -4.33 9.78
CA LYS A 260 41.37 -4.46 10.45
C LYS A 260 40.23 -4.64 9.46
N GLU A 261 40.20 -3.83 8.39
CA GLU A 261 39.19 -3.92 7.33
C GLU A 261 39.26 -5.28 6.61
N LEU A 262 40.45 -5.76 6.29
CA LEU A 262 40.66 -7.08 5.70
C LEU A 262 40.17 -8.20 6.62
N ASN A 263 40.55 -8.18 7.90
CA ASN A 263 40.14 -9.20 8.86
C ASN A 263 38.62 -9.21 9.06
N TYR A 264 37.97 -8.03 9.05
CA TYR A 264 36.51 -7.92 9.12
C TYR A 264 35.84 -8.57 7.91
N ILE A 265 36.31 -8.30 6.70
CA ILE A 265 35.78 -8.91 5.48
C ILE A 265 35.96 -10.42 5.51
N LEU A 266 37.16 -10.90 5.88
CA LEU A 266 37.44 -12.33 6.00
C LEU A 266 36.54 -13.01 7.04
N SER A 267 36.31 -12.37 8.18
CA SER A 267 35.44 -12.93 9.24
C SER A 267 33.96 -13.01 8.85
N ASN A 268 33.51 -12.16 7.92
CA ASN A 268 32.12 -12.12 7.45
C ASN A 268 31.91 -12.94 6.17
N GLN A 269 32.94 -13.59 5.63
CA GLN A 269 32.84 -14.38 4.42
C GLN A 269 31.83 -15.53 4.57
N ASP A 270 31.84 -16.22 5.71
CA ASP A 270 30.90 -17.31 6.02
C ASP A 270 29.45 -16.81 6.14
N MET A 271 29.24 -15.59 6.67
CA MET A 271 27.92 -14.97 6.72
C MET A 271 27.36 -14.73 5.31
N VAL A 272 28.18 -14.20 4.40
CA VAL A 272 27.78 -13.97 3.01
C VAL A 272 27.47 -15.29 2.30
N LEU A 273 28.27 -16.33 2.51
CA LEU A 273 27.97 -17.66 1.97
C LEU A 273 26.66 -18.24 2.55
N THR A 274 26.40 -18.01 3.83
CA THR A 274 25.12 -18.40 4.46
C THR A 274 23.95 -17.64 3.84
N GLN A 275 24.10 -16.34 3.58
CA GLN A 275 23.07 -15.55 2.88
C GLN A 275 22.86 -16.04 1.44
N ILE A 276 23.93 -16.37 0.71
CA ILE A 276 23.83 -16.95 -0.64
C ILE A 276 23.03 -18.26 -0.60
N THR A 277 23.38 -19.18 0.30
CA THR A 277 22.65 -20.45 0.43
C THR A 277 21.20 -20.26 0.86
N GLN A 278 20.90 -19.28 1.71
CA GLN A 278 19.51 -18.90 2.04
C GLN A 278 18.75 -18.40 0.81
N LEU A 279 19.37 -17.56 -0.02
CA LEU A 279 18.77 -17.08 -1.27
C LEU A 279 18.57 -18.21 -2.27
N GLU A 280 19.55 -19.10 -2.45
CA GLU A 280 19.44 -20.28 -3.31
C GLU A 280 18.34 -21.23 -2.84
N ASN A 281 18.22 -21.44 -1.53
CA ASN A 281 17.13 -22.21 -0.93
C ASN A 281 15.77 -21.54 -1.15
N ALA A 282 15.69 -20.21 -1.03
CA ALA A 282 14.45 -19.49 -1.31
C ALA A 282 14.05 -19.60 -2.80
N ILE A 283 15.02 -19.50 -3.72
CA ILE A 283 14.82 -19.67 -5.17
C ILE A 283 14.29 -21.08 -5.47
N THR A 284 14.97 -22.11 -4.97
CA THR A 284 14.53 -23.50 -5.17
C THR A 284 13.16 -23.76 -4.55
N GLN A 285 12.84 -23.21 -3.38
CA GLN A 285 11.50 -23.30 -2.78
C GLN A 285 10.41 -22.63 -3.64
N THR A 286 10.71 -21.48 -4.28
CA THR A 286 9.78 -20.87 -5.24
C THR A 286 9.59 -21.70 -6.51
N GLU A 287 10.63 -22.35 -7.00
CA GLU A 287 10.59 -23.23 -8.18
C GLU A 287 9.89 -24.57 -7.88
N VAL A 288 9.99 -25.08 -6.65
CA VAL A 288 9.37 -26.33 -6.16
C VAL A 288 7.87 -26.19 -5.84
N ARG A 289 7.20 -25.09 -6.24
CA ARG A 289 5.71 -25.01 -6.26
C ARG A 289 5.05 -25.94 -7.31
N VAL A 290 5.69 -27.08 -7.61
CA VAL A 290 5.11 -28.27 -8.23
C VAL A 290 3.76 -28.61 -7.58
N SER A 291 3.65 -28.49 -6.26
CA SER A 291 2.40 -28.73 -5.53
C SER A 291 1.23 -27.83 -5.99
N ALA A 292 1.46 -26.54 -6.24
CA ALA A 292 0.41 -25.64 -6.72
C ALA A 292 -0.02 -25.98 -8.15
N LYS A 293 0.93 -26.37 -9.00
CA LYS A 293 0.67 -26.84 -10.37
C LYS A 293 -0.08 -28.18 -10.37
N GLU A 294 0.28 -29.10 -9.47
CA GLU A 294 -0.40 -30.38 -9.27
C GLU A 294 -1.83 -30.18 -8.76
N GLN A 295 -2.04 -29.27 -7.80
CA GLN A 295 -3.38 -28.90 -7.32
C GLN A 295 -4.24 -28.30 -8.43
N LEU A 296 -3.70 -27.39 -9.24
CA LEU A 296 -4.41 -26.85 -10.41
C LEU A 296 -4.78 -27.98 -11.40
N SER A 297 -3.81 -28.85 -11.70
CA SER A 297 -4.03 -30.02 -12.58
C SER A 297 -5.12 -30.94 -12.03
N HIS A 298 -5.15 -31.16 -10.71
CA HIS A 298 -6.20 -31.93 -10.05
C HIS A 298 -7.58 -31.29 -10.20
N CYS A 299 -7.72 -30.01 -9.86
CA CYS A 299 -9.01 -29.30 -9.96
C CYS A 299 -9.55 -29.28 -11.41
N VAL A 300 -8.68 -29.07 -12.40
CA VAL A 300 -9.08 -29.12 -13.81
C VAL A 300 -9.51 -30.54 -14.22
N LYS A 301 -8.81 -31.57 -13.76
CA LYS A 301 -9.20 -32.97 -14.02
C LYS A 301 -10.57 -33.31 -13.42
N GLU A 302 -10.90 -32.79 -12.24
CA GLU A 302 -12.23 -32.97 -11.64
C GLU A 302 -13.33 -32.33 -12.50
N ILE A 303 -13.12 -31.11 -13.00
CA ILE A 303 -14.06 -30.45 -13.92
C ILE A 303 -14.22 -31.28 -15.21
N MET A 304 -13.12 -31.76 -15.79
CA MET A 304 -13.18 -32.61 -16.98
C MET A 304 -13.96 -33.90 -16.73
N ALA A 305 -13.75 -34.56 -15.59
CA ALA A 305 -14.48 -35.77 -15.21
C ALA A 305 -16.00 -35.52 -15.15
N LEU A 306 -16.42 -34.44 -14.47
CA LEU A 306 -17.84 -34.06 -14.38
C LEU A 306 -18.44 -33.74 -15.76
N LEU A 307 -17.68 -33.06 -16.64
CA LEU A 307 -18.13 -32.79 -18.01
C LEU A 307 -18.29 -34.08 -18.82
N THR A 308 -17.37 -35.04 -18.69
CA THR A 308 -17.50 -36.34 -19.37
C THR A 308 -18.69 -37.14 -18.85
N GLU A 309 -18.94 -37.16 -17.55
CA GLU A 309 -20.12 -37.81 -16.96
C GLU A 309 -21.42 -37.14 -17.43
N ARG A 310 -21.44 -35.81 -17.51
CA ARG A 310 -22.62 -35.09 -18.01
C ARG A 310 -22.86 -35.38 -19.50
N GLN A 311 -21.79 -35.47 -20.30
CA GLN A 311 -21.88 -35.82 -21.72
C GLN A 311 -22.48 -37.22 -21.90
N THR A 312 -22.02 -38.22 -21.14
CA THR A 312 -22.55 -39.60 -21.25
C THR A 312 -24.02 -39.67 -20.86
N MET A 313 -24.43 -38.99 -19.77
CA MET A 313 -25.84 -38.92 -19.37
C MET A 313 -26.74 -38.31 -20.44
N LEU A 314 -26.34 -37.20 -21.04
CA LEU A 314 -27.12 -36.54 -22.09
C LEU A 314 -27.21 -37.40 -23.37
N ALA A 315 -26.11 -38.05 -23.76
CA ALA A 315 -26.10 -38.96 -24.89
C ALA A 315 -27.03 -40.17 -24.67
N GLN A 316 -27.03 -40.75 -23.46
CA GLN A 316 -27.94 -41.85 -23.10
C GLN A 316 -29.42 -41.41 -23.11
N ALA A 317 -29.73 -40.21 -22.63
CA ALA A 317 -31.08 -39.67 -22.68
C ALA A 317 -31.57 -39.47 -24.13
N LEU A 318 -30.69 -39.00 -25.02
CA LEU A 318 -30.98 -38.87 -26.44
C LEU A 318 -31.22 -40.25 -27.09
N GLU A 319 -30.33 -41.21 -26.86
CA GLU A 319 -30.42 -42.54 -27.45
C GLU A 319 -31.64 -43.32 -26.93
N SER A 320 -31.97 -43.22 -25.64
CA SER A 320 -33.19 -43.83 -25.09
C SER A 320 -34.48 -43.20 -25.65
N SER A 321 -34.49 -41.89 -25.91
CA SER A 321 -35.61 -41.25 -26.61
C SER A 321 -35.70 -41.72 -28.06
N ARG A 322 -34.57 -41.84 -28.75
CA ARG A 322 -34.51 -42.38 -30.11
C ARG A 322 -35.03 -43.80 -30.17
N GLN A 323 -34.58 -44.66 -29.27
CA GLN A 323 -34.97 -46.06 -29.19
C GLN A 323 -36.48 -46.20 -28.95
N ARG A 324 -37.05 -45.48 -27.97
CA ARG A 324 -38.50 -45.49 -27.71
C ARG A 324 -39.33 -45.04 -28.92
N ARG A 325 -38.88 -43.99 -29.62
CA ARG A 325 -39.56 -43.50 -30.83
C ARG A 325 -39.47 -44.51 -31.97
N ALA A 326 -38.29 -45.12 -32.17
CA ALA A 326 -38.08 -46.15 -33.19
C ALA A 326 -38.93 -47.40 -32.91
N GLU A 327 -39.02 -47.84 -31.66
CA GLU A 327 -39.89 -48.95 -31.23
C GLU A 327 -41.36 -48.63 -31.48
N ALA A 328 -41.84 -47.45 -31.08
CA ALA A 328 -43.23 -47.04 -31.31
C ALA A 328 -43.60 -47.01 -32.80
N LEU A 329 -42.69 -46.52 -33.66
CA LEU A 329 -42.89 -46.52 -35.11
C LEU A 329 -42.82 -47.93 -35.69
N THR A 330 -41.90 -48.77 -35.21
CA THR A 330 -41.77 -50.17 -35.64
C THR A 330 -43.02 -50.98 -35.28
N ASN A 331 -43.55 -50.78 -34.08
CA ASN A 331 -44.80 -51.41 -33.65
C ASN A 331 -45.98 -50.95 -34.50
N GLN A 332 -46.06 -49.64 -34.82
CA GLN A 332 -47.09 -49.12 -35.72
C GLN A 332 -46.98 -49.74 -37.13
N VAL A 333 -45.75 -49.93 -37.65
CA VAL A 333 -45.53 -50.64 -38.91
C VAL A 333 -46.01 -52.09 -38.83
N ALA A 334 -45.72 -52.81 -37.74
CA ALA A 334 -46.17 -54.18 -37.55
C ALA A 334 -47.70 -54.28 -37.47
N GLU A 335 -48.36 -53.40 -36.71
CA GLU A 335 -49.82 -53.32 -36.61
C GLU A 335 -50.46 -53.08 -37.99
N LYS A 336 -49.97 -52.08 -38.74
CA LYS A 336 -50.49 -51.78 -40.09
C LYS A 336 -50.20 -52.91 -41.08
N ARG A 337 -49.09 -53.64 -40.95
CA ARG A 337 -48.82 -54.84 -41.76
C ARG A 337 -49.80 -55.98 -41.43
N SER A 338 -50.12 -56.22 -40.17
CA SER A 338 -51.11 -57.23 -39.78
C SER A 338 -52.51 -56.89 -40.30
N LEU A 339 -52.86 -55.60 -40.45
CA LEU A 339 -54.10 -55.21 -41.11
C LEU A 339 -54.19 -55.70 -42.57
N LEU A 340 -53.07 -55.88 -43.27
CA LEU A 340 -53.04 -56.43 -44.62
C LEU A 340 -53.26 -57.96 -44.66
N GLU A 341 -53.13 -58.64 -43.53
CA GLU A 341 -53.36 -60.08 -43.40
C GLU A 341 -54.86 -60.44 -43.30
N HIS A 342 -55.78 -59.44 -43.34
CA HIS A 342 -57.24 -59.63 -43.39
C HIS A 342 -57.77 -60.26 -44.69
N ALA A 343 -56.91 -60.85 -45.53
CA ALA A 343 -57.28 -61.58 -46.74
C ALA A 343 -58.40 -62.60 -46.48
N GLY A 344 -58.38 -63.28 -45.33
CA GLY A 344 -59.43 -64.22 -44.92
C GLY A 344 -60.78 -63.57 -44.62
N LEU A 345 -60.82 -62.34 -44.04
CA LEU A 345 -62.06 -61.60 -43.83
C LEU A 345 -62.63 -61.10 -45.16
N MET A 346 -61.77 -60.65 -46.08
CA MET A 346 -62.19 -60.28 -47.42
C MET A 346 -62.79 -61.47 -48.17
N ALA A 347 -62.11 -62.62 -48.16
CA ALA A 347 -62.59 -63.86 -48.77
C ALA A 347 -63.90 -64.34 -48.11
N PHE A 348 -63.99 -64.33 -46.78
CA PHE A 348 -65.22 -64.67 -46.05
C PHE A 348 -66.39 -63.74 -46.41
N THR A 349 -66.13 -62.43 -46.50
CA THR A 349 -67.15 -61.45 -46.89
C THR A 349 -67.63 -61.71 -48.32
N GLN A 350 -66.73 -62.05 -49.25
CA GLN A 350 -67.07 -62.41 -50.62
C GLN A 350 -67.94 -63.67 -50.70
N GLU A 351 -67.67 -64.69 -49.87
CA GLU A 351 -68.51 -65.89 -49.80
C GLU A 351 -69.87 -65.62 -49.14
N LEU A 352 -69.91 -64.82 -48.06
CA LEU A 352 -71.16 -64.43 -47.39
C LEU A 352 -72.13 -63.71 -48.35
N LEU A 353 -71.62 -62.92 -49.29
CA LEU A 353 -72.43 -62.24 -50.31
C LEU A 353 -73.15 -63.19 -51.28
N LYS A 354 -72.79 -64.49 -51.31
CA LYS A 354 -73.44 -65.52 -52.13
C LYS A 354 -74.55 -66.28 -51.40
N GLU A 355 -74.78 -65.99 -50.11
CA GLU A 355 -75.83 -66.63 -49.33
C GLU A 355 -77.22 -66.22 -49.84
N ASN A 356 -78.11 -67.20 -50.02
CA ASN A 356 -79.42 -67.00 -50.65
C ASN A 356 -80.57 -66.98 -49.63
N ASP A 357 -80.36 -67.49 -48.41
CA ASP A 357 -81.35 -67.40 -47.33
C ASP A 357 -81.28 -66.04 -46.61
N PRO A 358 -82.35 -65.21 -46.64
CA PRO A 358 -82.34 -63.89 -46.03
C PRO A 358 -82.07 -63.89 -44.53
N SER A 359 -82.56 -64.90 -43.80
CA SER A 359 -82.44 -64.96 -42.33
C SER A 359 -80.99 -65.27 -41.91
N SER A 360 -80.37 -66.25 -42.57
CA SER A 360 -78.98 -66.66 -42.34
C SER A 360 -77.99 -65.57 -42.77
N PHE A 361 -78.25 -64.91 -43.91
CA PHE A 361 -77.45 -63.77 -44.36
C PHE A 361 -77.48 -62.64 -43.32
N VAL A 362 -78.66 -62.19 -42.86
CA VAL A 362 -78.77 -61.08 -41.90
C VAL A 362 -78.09 -61.42 -40.57
N HIS A 363 -78.18 -62.68 -40.12
CA HIS A 363 -77.52 -63.14 -38.88
C HIS A 363 -75.99 -62.99 -38.95
N ALA A 364 -75.36 -63.38 -40.07
CA ALA A 364 -73.92 -63.27 -40.26
C ALA A 364 -73.46 -61.86 -40.71
N ALA A 365 -74.24 -61.17 -41.53
CA ALA A 365 -73.90 -59.88 -42.13
C ALA A 365 -73.66 -58.77 -41.10
N ARG A 366 -74.40 -58.75 -39.99
CA ARG A 366 -74.21 -57.72 -38.96
C ARG A 366 -72.84 -57.83 -38.26
N ILE A 367 -72.38 -59.05 -38.00
CA ILE A 367 -71.06 -59.29 -37.39
C ILE A 367 -69.95 -58.92 -38.39
N THR A 368 -70.09 -59.35 -39.65
CA THR A 368 -69.10 -59.05 -40.70
C THR A 368 -69.04 -57.56 -41.01
N HIS A 369 -70.19 -56.88 -41.10
CA HIS A 369 -70.26 -55.43 -41.27
C HIS A 369 -69.52 -54.68 -40.17
N ASN A 370 -69.72 -55.06 -38.90
CA ASN A 370 -69.02 -54.42 -37.78
C ASN A 370 -67.49 -54.61 -37.87
N ARG A 371 -67.02 -55.79 -38.28
CA ARG A 371 -65.58 -56.06 -38.49
C ARG A 371 -65.02 -55.23 -39.65
N LEU A 372 -65.75 -55.13 -40.76
CA LEU A 372 -65.36 -54.33 -41.92
C LEU A 372 -65.33 -52.83 -41.59
N ALA A 373 -66.33 -52.33 -40.87
CA ALA A 373 -66.40 -50.94 -40.43
C ALA A 373 -65.21 -50.57 -39.55
N GLN A 374 -64.81 -51.45 -38.61
CA GLN A 374 -63.62 -51.27 -37.79
C GLN A 374 -62.33 -51.25 -38.62
N SER A 375 -62.18 -52.16 -39.60
CA SER A 375 -61.03 -52.16 -40.51
C SER A 375 -60.98 -50.87 -41.36
N ILE A 376 -62.11 -50.40 -41.88
CA ILE A 376 -62.20 -49.17 -42.68
C ILE A 376 -61.82 -47.94 -41.85
N GLU A 377 -62.33 -47.82 -40.63
CA GLU A 377 -61.98 -46.70 -39.72
C GLU A 377 -60.47 -46.67 -39.42
N SER A 378 -59.86 -47.85 -39.23
CA SER A 378 -58.42 -47.97 -38.99
C SER A 378 -57.53 -47.59 -40.20
N MET A 379 -58.06 -47.68 -41.42
CA MET A 379 -57.36 -47.29 -42.66
C MET A 379 -57.52 -45.79 -42.96
N GLN A 380 -58.65 -45.19 -42.61
CA GLN A 380 -58.95 -43.79 -42.91
C GLN A 380 -58.23 -42.79 -41.99
N ARG A 381 -57.80 -43.21 -40.79
CA ARG A 381 -57.00 -42.38 -39.86
C ARG A 381 -55.52 -42.76 -39.89
N PHE A 382 -54.67 -41.84 -40.35
CA PHE A 382 -53.21 -41.98 -40.28
C PHE A 382 -52.56 -40.80 -39.57
N SER A 383 -51.79 -41.12 -38.53
CA SER A 383 -50.87 -40.21 -37.84
C SER A 383 -49.71 -41.05 -37.31
N LEU A 384 -48.49 -40.49 -37.31
CA LEU A 384 -47.33 -41.19 -36.75
C LEU A 384 -47.51 -41.42 -35.24
N SER A 385 -47.13 -42.60 -34.76
CA SER A 385 -47.18 -42.93 -33.32
C SER A 385 -46.14 -42.16 -32.49
N ALA A 386 -45.12 -41.59 -33.14
CA ALA A 386 -44.13 -40.72 -32.53
C ALA A 386 -43.56 -39.70 -33.55
N ASP A 387 -43.14 -38.53 -33.06
CA ASP A 387 -42.45 -37.50 -33.86
C ASP A 387 -40.98 -37.91 -34.14
N PRO A 388 -40.54 -38.00 -35.41
CA PRO A 388 -39.15 -38.31 -35.75
C PRO A 388 -38.17 -37.15 -35.49
N SER A 389 -38.65 -35.94 -35.26
CA SER A 389 -37.83 -34.74 -35.10
C SER A 389 -37.14 -34.66 -33.72
N PHE A 390 -35.84 -34.35 -33.73
CA PHE A 390 -35.07 -34.08 -32.50
C PHE A 390 -34.83 -32.58 -32.27
N ARG A 391 -35.64 -31.69 -32.88
CA ARG A 391 -35.48 -30.22 -32.76
C ARG A 391 -35.48 -29.71 -31.31
N HIS A 392 -36.07 -30.45 -30.37
CA HIS A 392 -36.11 -30.11 -28.95
C HIS A 392 -34.88 -30.57 -28.16
N PHE A 393 -33.92 -31.27 -28.78
CA PHE A 393 -32.65 -31.68 -28.17
C PHE A 393 -31.54 -30.69 -28.56
N GLN A 394 -31.72 -29.42 -28.20
CA GLN A 394 -30.69 -28.39 -28.33
C GLN A 394 -30.04 -28.13 -26.96
N LEU A 395 -28.71 -28.08 -26.94
CA LEU A 395 -27.93 -27.78 -25.73
C LEU A 395 -27.34 -26.37 -25.87
N ASP A 396 -27.72 -25.47 -24.96
CA ASP A 396 -27.07 -24.17 -24.78
C ASP A 396 -26.03 -24.29 -23.67
N VAL A 397 -24.77 -23.96 -23.98
CA VAL A 397 -23.62 -24.01 -23.05
C VAL A 397 -23.04 -22.62 -22.76
N SER A 398 -23.73 -21.55 -23.17
CA SER A 398 -23.20 -20.18 -23.11
C SER A 398 -22.89 -19.75 -21.68
N ARG A 399 -23.73 -20.13 -20.70
CA ARG A 399 -23.51 -19.82 -19.28
C ARG A 399 -22.31 -20.58 -18.73
N GLU A 400 -22.20 -21.86 -19.03
CA GLU A 400 -21.15 -22.75 -18.56
C GLU A 400 -19.78 -22.33 -19.12
N LEU A 401 -19.71 -21.93 -20.40
CA LEU A 401 -18.50 -21.37 -21.01
C LEU A 401 -18.05 -20.09 -20.31
N LYS A 402 -18.99 -19.23 -19.94
CA LYS A 402 -18.68 -18.01 -19.17
C LYS A 402 -18.10 -18.36 -17.80
N LEU A 403 -18.72 -19.28 -17.07
CA LEU A 403 -18.21 -19.74 -15.78
C LEU A 403 -16.79 -20.34 -15.88
N LEU A 404 -16.49 -21.08 -16.95
CA LEU A 404 -15.14 -21.62 -17.19
C LEU A 404 -14.12 -20.54 -17.55
N THR A 405 -14.54 -19.49 -18.27
CA THR A 405 -13.67 -18.36 -18.65
C THR A 405 -13.34 -17.47 -17.45
N ASP A 406 -14.29 -17.34 -16.51
CA ASP A 406 -14.13 -16.53 -15.29
C ASP A 406 -13.37 -17.26 -14.16
N LEU A 407 -12.87 -18.49 -14.41
CA LEU A 407 -12.07 -19.24 -13.44
C LEU A 407 -10.73 -18.55 -13.15
N ASN A 408 -10.56 -18.14 -11.90
CA ASN A 408 -9.37 -17.45 -11.43
C ASN A 408 -8.83 -18.08 -10.14
N PHE A 409 -7.55 -17.84 -9.84
CA PHE A 409 -7.01 -18.21 -8.53
C PHE A 409 -7.76 -17.46 -7.43
N ILE A 410 -8.11 -18.18 -6.37
CA ILE A 410 -8.80 -17.59 -5.22
C ILE A 410 -7.87 -16.55 -4.60
N GLN A 411 -8.36 -15.34 -4.47
CA GLN A 411 -7.68 -14.25 -3.78
C GLN A 411 -8.38 -14.00 -2.45
N ALA A 412 -7.60 -13.66 -1.42
CA ALA A 412 -8.15 -13.23 -0.15
C ALA A 412 -9.04 -11.98 -0.36
N PRO A 413 -10.11 -11.78 0.43
CA PRO A 413 -10.96 -10.61 0.28
C PRO A 413 -10.17 -9.32 0.46
N LEU A 414 -10.55 -8.27 -0.28
CA LEU A 414 -9.98 -6.95 -0.08
C LEU A 414 -10.40 -6.38 1.29
N ALA A 415 -9.63 -5.41 1.80
CA ALA A 415 -9.92 -4.76 3.06
C ALA A 415 -11.36 -4.18 3.05
N PRO A 416 -12.23 -4.57 4.00
CA PRO A 416 -13.56 -4.00 4.12
C PRO A 416 -13.47 -2.53 4.58
N VAL A 417 -14.50 -1.75 4.30
CA VAL A 417 -14.57 -0.34 4.71
C VAL A 417 -15.64 -0.19 5.79
N ILE A 418 -15.24 0.28 6.98
CA ILE A 418 -16.17 0.55 8.08
C ILE A 418 -17.08 1.73 7.70
N ASP A 419 -18.39 1.52 7.81
CA ASP A 419 -19.40 2.53 7.53
C ASP A 419 -19.66 3.34 8.79
N THR A 420 -18.99 4.50 8.89
CA THR A 420 -19.09 5.41 10.03
C THR A 420 -20.47 6.02 10.21
N GLN A 421 -21.33 6.05 9.18
CA GLN A 421 -22.69 6.58 9.28
C GLN A 421 -23.67 5.58 9.90
N ARG A 422 -23.43 4.28 9.68
CA ARG A 422 -24.25 3.19 10.23
C ARG A 422 -23.72 2.65 11.56
N THR A 423 -22.44 2.88 11.83
CA THR A 423 -21.77 2.50 13.07
C THR A 423 -22.23 3.39 14.22
N LEU A 424 -22.46 2.80 15.38
CA LEU A 424 -23.04 3.47 16.54
C LEU A 424 -22.40 2.99 17.85
N ALA A 425 -21.98 3.93 18.69
CA ALA A 425 -21.67 3.72 20.10
C ALA A 425 -22.82 4.23 20.99
N TYR A 426 -23.40 3.35 21.81
CA TYR A 426 -24.39 3.71 22.82
C TYR A 426 -24.23 2.81 24.05
N ASP A 427 -25.20 1.95 24.39
CA ASP A 427 -25.06 0.91 25.42
C ASP A 427 -24.06 -0.18 25.01
N GLN A 428 -23.94 -0.42 23.70
CA GLN A 428 -22.99 -1.33 23.07
C GLN A 428 -22.41 -0.65 21.82
N LEU A 429 -21.39 -1.24 21.20
CA LEU A 429 -20.88 -0.80 19.89
C LEU A 429 -21.52 -1.65 18.79
N PHE A 430 -22.27 -0.99 17.91
CA PHE A 430 -22.77 -1.57 16.67
C PHE A 430 -21.86 -1.15 15.52
N LEU A 431 -21.06 -2.08 15.01
CA LEU A 431 -20.14 -1.85 13.91
C LEU A 431 -20.76 -2.32 12.60
N CYS A 432 -20.70 -1.50 11.55
CA CYS A 432 -21.12 -1.86 10.20
C CYS A 432 -19.98 -1.62 9.22
N TRP A 433 -19.86 -2.46 8.19
CA TRP A 433 -18.89 -2.29 7.10
C TRP A 433 -19.49 -2.68 5.76
N ARG A 434 -18.74 -2.41 4.69
CA ARG A 434 -19.06 -2.81 3.33
C ARG A 434 -17.81 -3.32 2.64
N SER A 435 -17.98 -4.29 1.75
CA SER A 435 -16.86 -4.81 0.96
C SER A 435 -16.72 -4.02 -0.35
N PRO A 436 -15.50 -3.80 -0.85
CA PRO A 436 -15.27 -3.21 -2.17
C PRO A 436 -15.97 -4.01 -3.26
N GLN A 437 -16.45 -3.35 -4.33
CA GLN A 437 -17.20 -4.00 -5.42
C GLN A 437 -16.35 -5.05 -6.16
N ASP A 438 -15.05 -4.79 -6.30
CA ASP A 438 -14.10 -5.68 -6.98
C ASP A 438 -13.51 -6.77 -6.06
N SER A 439 -13.97 -6.85 -4.81
CA SER A 439 -13.48 -7.84 -3.84
C SER A 439 -14.06 -9.22 -4.12
N THR A 440 -13.25 -10.26 -3.92
CA THR A 440 -13.78 -11.61 -3.77
C THR A 440 -14.70 -11.68 -2.54
N PRO A 441 -15.78 -12.48 -2.56
CA PRO A 441 -16.68 -12.62 -1.43
C PRO A 441 -15.95 -13.19 -0.21
N ALA A 442 -16.15 -12.56 0.95
CA ALA A 442 -15.75 -13.13 2.24
C ALA A 442 -16.82 -14.12 2.72
N TRP A 443 -16.38 -15.25 3.28
CA TRP A 443 -17.26 -16.23 3.93
C TRP A 443 -17.61 -15.80 5.36
N HIS A 444 -16.65 -15.18 6.04
CA HIS A 444 -16.83 -14.57 7.33
C HIS A 444 -15.84 -13.43 7.52
N TYR A 445 -16.06 -12.62 8.55
CA TYR A 445 -15.20 -11.52 8.96
C TYR A 445 -14.62 -11.78 10.36
N SER A 446 -13.47 -11.17 10.61
CA SER A 446 -12.90 -11.06 11.95
C SER A 446 -12.89 -9.59 12.33
N VAL A 447 -13.55 -9.29 13.45
CA VAL A 447 -13.61 -7.94 14.01
C VAL A 447 -12.65 -7.87 15.19
N GLU A 448 -11.72 -6.93 15.16
CA GLU A 448 -10.81 -6.68 16.26
C GLU A 448 -11.06 -5.30 16.84
N PHE A 449 -11.01 -5.23 18.17
CA PHE A 449 -11.20 -3.99 18.90
C PHE A 449 -10.25 -3.92 20.08
N ARG A 450 -9.80 -2.72 20.44
CA ARG A 450 -8.93 -2.51 21.61
C ARG A 450 -9.22 -1.22 22.34
N ARG A 451 -8.97 -1.26 23.65
CA ARG A 451 -8.72 -0.10 24.51
C ARG A 451 -7.25 -0.07 24.94
N TRP A 452 -6.74 -1.20 25.44
CA TRP A 452 -5.32 -1.41 25.77
C TRP A 452 -4.70 -2.59 25.00
N GLY A 453 -5.46 -3.68 24.81
CA GLY A 453 -5.05 -4.87 24.07
C GLY A 453 -6.10 -5.29 23.05
N TRP A 454 -5.67 -5.97 21.99
CA TRP A 454 -6.57 -6.46 20.94
C TRP A 454 -7.43 -7.62 21.45
N GLN A 455 -8.73 -7.42 21.38
CA GLN A 455 -9.76 -8.45 21.52
C GLN A 455 -10.35 -8.74 20.14
N ARG A 456 -10.89 -9.94 19.95
CA ARG A 456 -11.34 -10.42 18.65
C ARG A 456 -12.69 -11.11 18.73
N LEU A 457 -13.57 -10.79 17.79
CA LEU A 457 -14.73 -11.59 17.42
C LEU A 457 -14.41 -12.31 16.10
N GLU A 458 -14.52 -13.64 16.11
CA GLU A 458 -14.27 -14.49 14.95
C GLU A 458 -15.59 -14.89 14.27
N GLU A 459 -15.48 -15.32 13.01
CA GLU A 459 -16.58 -15.93 12.24
C GLU A 459 -17.86 -15.09 12.09
N VAL A 460 -17.73 -13.76 11.99
CA VAL A 460 -18.89 -12.90 11.74
C VAL A 460 -19.36 -13.07 10.29
N THR A 461 -20.52 -13.68 10.08
CA THR A 461 -21.03 -14.01 8.72
C THR A 461 -21.74 -12.84 8.02
N GLY A 462 -22.05 -11.77 8.75
CA GLY A 462 -22.69 -10.56 8.23
C GLY A 462 -21.71 -9.41 7.97
N THR A 463 -22.26 -8.27 7.53
CA THR A 463 -21.52 -7.01 7.36
C THR A 463 -21.66 -6.06 8.56
N CYS A 464 -22.08 -6.60 9.71
CA CYS A 464 -22.16 -5.88 10.96
C CYS A 464 -21.92 -6.81 12.15
N ALA A 465 -21.49 -6.23 13.27
CA ALA A 465 -21.27 -6.92 14.53
C ALA A 465 -21.65 -6.03 15.70
N VAL A 466 -22.05 -6.65 16.80
CA VAL A 466 -22.28 -6.01 18.09
C VAL A 466 -21.13 -6.39 19.03
N ILE A 467 -20.52 -5.40 19.67
CA ILE A 467 -19.49 -5.60 20.69
C ILE A 467 -20.08 -5.16 22.04
N ASP A 468 -20.11 -6.09 22.99
CA ASP A 468 -20.66 -5.94 24.33
C ASP A 468 -19.57 -5.76 25.40
N ARG A 469 -19.98 -5.61 26.66
CA ARG A 469 -19.09 -5.48 27.85
C ARG A 469 -18.03 -4.38 27.70
N LEU A 470 -18.46 -3.21 27.24
CA LEU A 470 -17.59 -2.06 27.07
C LEU A 470 -17.53 -1.22 28.33
N GLU A 471 -16.40 -0.58 28.54
CA GLU A 471 -16.27 0.47 29.55
C GLU A 471 -16.83 1.78 28.98
N MET A 472 -17.66 2.45 29.78
CA MET A 472 -18.17 3.77 29.46
C MET A 472 -17.03 4.80 29.60
N ASP A 473 -17.21 5.97 29.00
CA ASP A 473 -16.24 7.08 29.01
C ASP A 473 -14.85 6.66 28.49
N SER A 474 -14.83 5.87 27.41
CA SER A 474 -13.61 5.29 26.85
C SER A 474 -13.58 5.38 25.32
N VAL A 475 -12.38 5.30 24.75
CA VAL A 475 -12.17 5.26 23.31
C VAL A 475 -11.75 3.87 22.89
N TYR A 476 -12.47 3.31 21.91
CA TYR A 476 -12.16 2.02 21.31
C TYR A 476 -11.63 2.21 19.89
N VAL A 477 -10.57 1.47 19.55
CA VAL A 477 -10.03 1.38 18.19
C VAL A 477 -10.52 0.08 17.58
N LEU A 478 -11.15 0.14 16.41
CA LEU A 478 -11.78 -1.00 15.75
C LEU A 478 -11.24 -1.20 14.33
N ARG A 479 -11.12 -2.46 13.92
CA ARG A 479 -10.76 -2.86 12.56
C ARG A 479 -11.41 -4.19 12.18
N VAL A 480 -11.65 -4.39 10.89
CA VAL A 480 -12.31 -5.60 10.37
C VAL A 480 -11.53 -6.16 9.19
N ARG A 481 -11.46 -7.48 9.05
CA ARG A 481 -10.92 -8.15 7.85
C ARG A 481 -11.81 -9.29 7.40
N GLY A 482 -11.87 -9.52 6.09
CA GLY A 482 -12.59 -10.65 5.50
C GLY A 482 -11.72 -11.90 5.41
N CYS A 483 -12.35 -13.07 5.41
CA CYS A 483 -11.71 -14.37 5.21
C CYS A 483 -12.48 -15.18 4.17
N ASN A 484 -11.75 -15.89 3.31
CA ASN A 484 -12.31 -16.91 2.42
C ASN A 484 -11.32 -18.09 2.29
N LYS A 485 -11.49 -18.95 1.29
CA LYS A 485 -10.60 -20.11 1.07
C LYS A 485 -9.12 -19.77 0.92
N ALA A 486 -8.78 -18.58 0.42
CA ALA A 486 -7.39 -18.11 0.29
C ALA A 486 -6.81 -17.60 1.62
N GLY A 487 -7.63 -17.50 2.67
CA GLY A 487 -7.27 -17.01 3.99
C GLY A 487 -7.80 -15.61 4.27
N PHE A 488 -7.15 -14.94 5.23
CA PHE A 488 -7.50 -13.59 5.65
C PHE A 488 -6.95 -12.54 4.70
N GLY A 489 -7.81 -11.58 4.35
CA GLY A 489 -7.42 -10.35 3.69
C GLY A 489 -6.77 -9.34 4.65
N GLU A 490 -6.49 -8.17 4.12
CA GLU A 490 -6.01 -7.03 4.91
C GLU A 490 -7.10 -6.48 5.84
N TYR A 491 -6.68 -5.79 6.89
CA TYR A 491 -7.59 -5.09 7.78
C TYR A 491 -8.08 -3.78 7.14
N SER A 492 -9.31 -3.41 7.48
CA SER A 492 -9.85 -2.07 7.26
C SER A 492 -8.98 -1.00 7.90
N GLU A 493 -9.16 0.24 7.48
CA GLU A 493 -8.68 1.39 8.27
C GLU A 493 -9.24 1.33 9.69
N GLU A 494 -8.43 1.78 10.64
CA GLU A 494 -8.80 1.81 12.06
C GLU A 494 -9.78 2.96 12.31
N VAL A 495 -10.90 2.65 12.97
CA VAL A 495 -11.91 3.65 13.36
C VAL A 495 -11.92 3.79 14.88
N TYR A 496 -12.04 5.04 15.33
CA TYR A 496 -12.09 5.41 16.74
C TYR A 496 -13.54 5.72 17.14
N LEU A 497 -14.05 5.00 18.12
CA LEU A 497 -15.40 5.20 18.65
C LEU A 497 -15.33 5.53 20.13
N HIS A 498 -16.00 6.61 20.52
CA HIS A 498 -16.14 7.03 21.90
C HIS A 498 -17.40 6.38 22.48
N THR A 499 -17.28 5.72 23.63
CA THR A 499 -18.44 5.25 24.40
C THR A 499 -19.03 6.41 25.22
N PRO A 500 -20.35 6.39 25.52
CA PRO A 500 -20.99 7.45 26.30
C PRO A 500 -20.30 7.72 27.65
N PRO A 501 -20.38 8.95 28.20
CA PRO A 501 -19.66 9.35 29.41
C PRO A 501 -20.18 8.70 30.71
N ALA A 502 -21.30 7.97 30.64
CA ALA A 502 -21.92 7.26 31.76
C ALA A 502 -22.76 6.08 31.23
N PRO A 503 -23.11 5.11 32.09
CA PRO A 503 -24.04 4.04 31.72
C PRO A 503 -25.35 4.56 31.12
N VAL A 504 -25.80 3.90 30.06
CA VAL A 504 -27.03 4.30 29.36
C VAL A 504 -28.25 3.99 30.21
N LEU A 505 -29.05 5.02 30.50
CA LEU A 505 -30.33 4.89 31.16
C LEU A 505 -31.39 4.44 30.16
N ASN A 506 -32.00 3.29 30.45
CA ASN A 506 -33.09 2.77 29.65
C ASN A 506 -34.44 3.08 30.32
N PHE A 507 -35.24 3.94 29.69
CA PHE A 507 -36.56 4.33 30.17
C PHE A 507 -37.53 4.51 29.00
N TYR A 508 -38.82 4.57 29.30
CA TYR A 508 -39.91 4.81 28.38
C TYR A 508 -40.58 6.14 28.69
N LEU A 509 -41.23 6.71 27.67
CA LEU A 509 -41.99 7.95 27.82
C LEU A 509 -43.31 7.65 28.54
N ASP A 510 -43.48 8.20 29.74
CA ASP A 510 -44.66 7.92 30.58
C ASP A 510 -45.82 8.85 30.23
N SER A 511 -46.78 8.31 29.47
CA SER A 511 -48.01 9.03 29.11
C SER A 511 -49.00 9.20 30.28
N ARG A 512 -48.75 8.59 31.45
CA ARG A 512 -49.61 8.76 32.64
C ARG A 512 -49.45 10.16 33.26
N TRP A 513 -48.36 10.85 32.93
CA TRP A 513 -47.97 12.15 33.46
C TRP A 513 -48.20 13.26 32.43
N GLY A 514 -49.40 13.37 31.85
CA GLY A 514 -49.65 14.37 30.81
C GLY A 514 -51.11 14.77 30.74
N LEU A 515 -51.42 16.02 31.06
CA LEU A 515 -52.72 16.60 30.74
C LEU A 515 -52.85 16.80 29.22
N HIS A 516 -53.98 16.33 28.69
CA HIS A 516 -54.39 16.24 27.28
C HIS A 516 -53.78 15.10 26.46
N ALA A 517 -54.28 13.88 26.67
CA ALA A 517 -54.12 12.73 25.76
C ALA A 517 -54.49 13.05 24.29
N ASP A 518 -55.31 14.08 24.06
CA ASP A 518 -55.71 14.54 22.73
C ASP A 518 -54.61 15.34 21.98
N ARG A 519 -53.57 15.82 22.69
CA ARG A 519 -52.51 16.69 22.14
C ARG A 519 -51.14 16.02 22.09
N LEU A 520 -50.84 15.15 23.05
CA LEU A 520 -49.56 14.45 23.09
C LEU A 520 -49.74 13.00 22.67
N VAL A 521 -49.19 12.66 21.51
CA VAL A 521 -49.24 11.29 20.97
C VAL A 521 -47.90 10.61 21.23
N VAL A 522 -47.92 9.58 22.09
CA VAL A 522 -46.77 8.70 22.33
C VAL A 522 -46.90 7.45 21.48
N SER A 523 -45.79 6.96 20.89
CA SER A 523 -45.79 5.75 20.08
C SER A 523 -46.13 4.51 20.91
N LYS A 524 -46.53 3.41 20.24
CA LYS A 524 -46.85 2.14 20.94
C LYS A 524 -45.66 1.58 21.73
N GLU A 525 -44.45 1.83 21.24
CA GLU A 525 -43.20 1.43 21.86
C GLU A 525 -42.76 2.40 22.98
N GLN A 526 -43.51 3.48 23.21
CA GLN A 526 -43.21 4.52 24.21
C GLN A 526 -41.81 5.13 24.07
N ARG A 527 -41.32 5.26 22.83
CA ARG A 527 -40.00 5.83 22.50
C ARG A 527 -40.06 7.08 21.64
N CYS A 528 -41.21 7.36 21.03
CA CYS A 528 -41.41 8.59 20.29
C CYS A 528 -42.59 9.35 20.88
N ALA A 529 -42.49 10.67 20.94
CA ALA A 529 -43.59 11.54 21.29
C ALA A 529 -43.73 12.66 20.25
N ARG A 530 -44.98 13.04 19.98
CA ARG A 530 -45.32 14.18 19.13
C ARG A 530 -46.40 14.99 19.81
N SER A 531 -46.14 16.29 20.01
CA SER A 531 -47.16 17.27 20.37
C SER A 531 -47.85 17.75 19.08
N VAL A 532 -49.16 17.56 19.02
CA VAL A 532 -50.03 18.00 17.94
C VAL A 532 -51.04 19.02 18.47
N PRO A 533 -51.40 20.05 17.69
CA PRO A 533 -52.50 20.94 18.04
C PRO A 533 -53.81 20.14 18.10
N GLY A 534 -54.34 19.90 19.29
CA GLY A 534 -55.61 19.19 19.46
C GLY A 534 -56.78 19.96 18.82
N LEU A 535 -57.85 19.26 18.44
CA LEU A 535 -58.98 19.84 17.69
C LEU A 535 -59.60 21.06 18.39
N SER A 536 -59.73 21.01 19.72
CA SER A 536 -60.29 22.11 20.52
C SER A 536 -59.43 23.38 20.48
N LEU A 537 -58.10 23.25 20.45
CA LEU A 537 -57.18 24.38 20.33
C LEU A 537 -57.24 24.97 18.92
N LEU A 538 -57.33 24.11 17.92
CA LEU A 538 -57.45 24.51 16.52
C LEU A 538 -58.77 25.26 16.28
N GLN A 539 -59.87 24.79 16.86
CA GLN A 539 -61.16 25.49 16.84
C GLN A 539 -61.14 26.81 17.62
N ALA A 540 -60.43 26.89 18.74
CA ALA A 540 -60.27 28.13 19.50
C ALA A 540 -59.45 29.17 18.73
N ALA A 541 -58.34 28.76 18.13
CA ALA A 541 -57.50 29.62 17.29
C ALA A 541 -58.26 30.13 16.05
N ASP A 542 -59.05 29.27 15.40
CA ASP A 542 -59.90 29.61 14.26
C ASP A 542 -60.97 30.65 14.64
N ARG A 543 -61.60 30.50 15.81
CA ARG A 543 -62.61 31.44 16.33
C ARG A 543 -62.03 32.77 16.79
N ALA A 544 -60.83 32.76 17.37
CA ALA A 544 -60.21 33.97 17.92
C ALA A 544 -59.57 34.86 16.85
N LEU A 545 -59.38 34.37 15.61
CA LEU A 545 -58.59 35.03 14.56
C LEU A 545 -57.18 35.44 15.01
N THR A 546 -56.71 34.93 16.15
CA THR A 546 -55.37 35.16 16.71
C THR A 546 -54.46 33.99 16.35
N SER A 547 -53.28 34.28 15.82
CA SER A 547 -52.37 33.28 15.26
C SER A 547 -51.47 32.56 16.27
N CYS A 548 -51.61 32.77 17.59
CA CYS A 548 -50.62 32.29 18.56
C CYS A 548 -51.22 31.84 19.91
N HIS A 549 -51.93 30.71 19.94
CA HIS A 549 -52.09 29.95 21.19
C HIS A 549 -50.94 28.94 21.29
N LEU A 550 -49.87 29.33 22.00
CA LEU A 550 -48.77 28.41 22.31
C LEU A 550 -49.12 27.65 23.59
N THR A 551 -49.27 26.33 23.48
CA THR A 551 -49.46 25.45 24.62
C THR A 551 -48.15 24.78 24.97
N ALA A 552 -47.93 24.51 26.26
CA ALA A 552 -46.80 23.75 26.77
C ALA A 552 -47.28 22.38 27.23
N ASP A 553 -46.78 21.32 26.58
CA ASP A 553 -47.04 19.93 26.96
C ASP A 553 -45.79 19.36 27.61
N LEU A 554 -45.90 18.83 28.83
CA LEU A 554 -44.80 18.19 29.55
C LEU A 554 -44.93 16.67 29.49
N LEU A 555 -43.80 16.00 29.30
CA LEU A 555 -43.66 14.55 29.28
C LEU A 555 -42.45 14.15 30.11
N VAL A 556 -42.58 13.10 30.91
CA VAL A 556 -41.53 12.62 31.82
C VAL A 556 -41.21 11.17 31.50
N GLY A 557 -39.98 10.75 31.77
CA GLY A 557 -39.61 9.33 31.73
C GLY A 557 -40.27 8.54 32.86
N ASP A 558 -40.47 7.24 32.66
CA ASP A 558 -41.02 6.31 33.67
C ASP A 558 -40.03 5.91 34.78
N VAL A 559 -38.80 6.46 34.75
CA VAL A 559 -37.72 6.18 35.70
C VAL A 559 -37.25 7.48 36.35
N ALA A 560 -37.20 7.48 37.68
CA ALA A 560 -36.57 8.51 38.49
C ALA A 560 -35.16 8.08 38.93
N ILE A 561 -34.19 8.99 38.81
CA ILE A 561 -32.79 8.79 39.14
C ILE A 561 -32.55 9.30 40.57
N THR A 562 -31.93 8.47 41.40
CA THR A 562 -31.68 8.77 42.82
C THR A 562 -30.21 8.68 43.24
N GLN A 563 -29.32 8.22 42.36
CA GLN A 563 -27.88 8.11 42.62
C GLN A 563 -27.09 7.84 41.32
N GLY A 564 -25.78 8.15 41.36
CA GLY A 564 -24.83 7.82 40.30
C GLY A 564 -24.94 8.69 39.03
N ARG A 565 -24.26 8.24 37.96
CA ARG A 565 -24.20 8.93 36.67
C ARG A 565 -24.95 8.15 35.60
N HIS A 566 -25.76 8.85 34.81
CA HIS A 566 -26.65 8.24 33.81
C HIS A 566 -26.66 9.05 32.53
N TYR A 567 -26.65 8.36 31.37
CA TYR A 567 -26.68 8.99 30.06
C TYR A 567 -27.85 8.50 29.21
N TRP A 568 -28.49 9.37 28.45
CA TRP A 568 -29.43 8.97 27.39
C TRP A 568 -29.33 9.92 26.21
N ALA A 569 -29.77 9.46 25.04
CA ALA A 569 -29.81 10.29 23.84
C ALA A 569 -31.21 10.31 23.22
N CYS A 570 -31.51 11.41 22.52
CA CYS A 570 -32.73 11.57 21.76
C CYS A 570 -32.47 12.41 20.50
N SER A 571 -33.35 12.29 19.51
CA SER A 571 -33.42 13.20 18.37
C SER A 571 -34.68 14.04 18.45
N VAL A 572 -34.57 15.31 18.08
CA VAL A 572 -35.72 16.21 17.93
C VAL A 572 -35.91 16.51 16.46
N GLU A 573 -37.16 16.44 16.00
CA GLU A 573 -37.50 16.73 14.61
C GLU A 573 -37.14 18.19 14.30
N PRO A 574 -36.32 18.49 13.27
CA PRO A 574 -35.87 19.86 12.99
C PRO A 574 -37.01 20.86 12.74
N GLY A 575 -38.18 20.38 12.29
CA GLY A 575 -39.38 21.19 12.09
C GLY A 575 -40.17 21.49 13.37
N SER A 576 -39.73 21.01 14.54
CA SER A 576 -40.37 21.33 15.82
C SER A 576 -40.25 22.82 16.13
N TYR A 577 -41.30 23.43 16.67
CA TYR A 577 -41.30 24.85 17.00
C TYR A 577 -40.35 25.13 18.17
N LEU A 578 -40.67 24.62 19.36
CA LEU A 578 -39.80 24.67 20.53
C LEU A 578 -39.95 23.37 21.34
N VAL A 579 -38.82 22.74 21.65
CA VAL A 579 -38.73 21.56 22.51
C VAL A 579 -37.64 21.83 23.56
N LYS A 580 -37.95 21.60 24.82
CA LYS A 580 -36.99 21.62 25.92
C LYS A 580 -36.71 20.19 26.34
N VAL A 581 -35.43 19.80 26.32
CA VAL A 581 -34.99 18.46 26.73
C VAL A 581 -34.07 18.59 27.94
N GLY A 582 -34.26 17.77 28.96
CA GLY A 582 -33.42 17.85 30.14
C GLY A 582 -33.91 16.98 31.29
N VAL A 583 -33.74 17.51 32.50
CA VAL A 583 -34.04 16.81 33.75
C VAL A 583 -34.79 17.72 34.72
N GLY A 584 -35.53 17.11 35.64
CA GLY A 584 -36.24 17.83 36.69
C GLY A 584 -36.51 16.99 37.92
N LEU A 585 -36.58 17.64 39.08
CA LEU A 585 -37.07 17.02 40.31
C LEU A 585 -38.49 16.49 40.12
N GLU A 586 -38.72 15.23 40.47
CA GLU A 586 -40.01 14.56 40.28
C GLU A 586 -41.16 15.32 40.96
N SER A 587 -40.99 15.72 42.22
CA SER A 587 -42.00 16.46 42.99
C SER A 587 -42.33 17.82 42.37
N LYS A 588 -41.34 18.53 41.82
CA LYS A 588 -41.52 19.82 41.16
C LYS A 588 -42.12 19.69 39.77
N LEU A 589 -41.81 18.61 39.05
CA LEU A 589 -42.48 18.28 37.80
C LEU A 589 -43.97 17.96 38.07
N GLN A 590 -44.29 17.23 39.16
CA GLN A 590 -45.68 16.96 39.61
C GLN A 590 -46.46 18.24 39.89
N GLU A 591 -45.90 19.16 40.69
CA GLU A 591 -46.53 20.45 41.00
C GLU A 591 -46.90 21.22 39.73
N TRP A 592 -46.04 21.17 38.70
CA TRP A 592 -46.28 21.87 37.43
C TRP A 592 -47.47 21.29 36.64
N PHE A 593 -47.76 20.00 36.77
CA PHE A 593 -48.97 19.39 36.18
C PHE A 593 -50.27 19.91 36.82
N HIS A 594 -50.20 20.52 38.00
CA HIS A 594 -51.37 21.00 38.74
C HIS A 594 -51.61 22.52 38.64
N LEU A 595 -50.77 23.27 37.90
CA LEU A 595 -50.90 24.72 37.68
C LEU A 595 -51.78 25.07 36.45
N PRO A 596 -52.66 26.09 36.51
CA PRO A 596 -53.44 26.56 35.36
C PRO A 596 -52.55 27.08 34.21
N GLN A 597 -52.82 26.60 32.98
CA GLN A 597 -51.92 26.63 31.82
C GLN A 597 -51.76 27.96 31.06
N ASP A 598 -52.32 29.08 31.52
CA ASP A 598 -52.28 30.33 30.72
C ASP A 598 -51.04 31.22 30.93
N MET A 599 -50.11 30.93 31.86
CA MET A 599 -49.01 31.87 32.16
C MET A 599 -47.66 31.26 32.63
N ALA A 600 -47.41 29.94 32.57
CA ALA A 600 -46.18 29.37 33.14
C ALA A 600 -45.36 28.49 32.16
N SER A 601 -44.49 29.13 31.38
CA SER A 601 -43.29 28.48 30.83
C SER A 601 -42.27 28.31 31.97
N PRO A 602 -41.44 27.24 32.01
CA PRO A 602 -40.40 27.13 33.02
C PRO A 602 -39.34 28.19 32.71
N ARG A 603 -39.48 29.38 33.30
CA ARG A 603 -38.47 30.42 33.35
C ARG A 603 -37.78 30.29 34.70
N TYR A 604 -36.65 29.61 34.70
CA TYR A 604 -35.57 29.94 35.63
C TYR A 604 -34.47 30.60 34.79
N ASP A 605 -34.83 31.71 34.14
CA ASP A 605 -33.86 32.64 33.56
C ASP A 605 -33.56 33.67 34.64
N PRO A 606 -32.30 33.85 35.07
CA PRO A 606 -31.94 35.04 35.80
C PRO A 606 -32.08 36.22 34.83
N ASP A 607 -32.93 37.16 35.21
CA ASP A 607 -33.03 38.52 34.69
C ASP A 607 -34.04 38.77 33.54
N SER A 608 -35.27 39.10 33.93
CA SER A 608 -36.14 40.01 33.17
C SER A 608 -36.32 41.25 34.02
N GLY A 609 -35.46 42.24 33.77
CA GLY A 609 -35.43 43.54 34.45
C GLY A 609 -36.80 44.07 34.84
N HIS A 610 -37.11 43.92 36.13
CA HIS A 610 -37.98 44.80 36.88
C HIS A 610 -37.22 45.14 38.16
N ASP A 611 -36.82 46.40 38.23
CA ASP A 611 -36.24 47.05 39.39
C ASP A 611 -37.26 46.98 40.54
N SER A 612 -37.10 45.97 41.39
CA SER A 612 -37.72 45.88 42.71
C SER A 612 -36.81 44.99 43.54
N GLY A 613 -35.98 45.64 44.34
CA GLY A 613 -34.97 45.01 45.19
C GLY A 613 -35.55 43.91 46.07
N ALA A 614 -35.11 42.69 45.79
CA ALA A 614 -34.86 41.63 46.76
C ALA A 614 -33.79 40.74 46.13
N GLU A 615 -32.55 40.90 46.57
CA GLU A 615 -31.46 39.97 46.28
C GLU A 615 -31.72 38.65 47.04
N ASP A 616 -32.67 37.85 46.55
CA ASP A 616 -32.73 36.43 46.89
C ASP A 616 -31.98 35.67 45.80
N SER A 617 -30.66 35.79 45.80
CA SER A 617 -29.81 34.76 45.19
C SER A 617 -30.03 33.48 46.00
N SER A 618 -31.03 32.69 45.63
CA SER A 618 -31.21 31.37 46.25
C SER A 618 -29.96 30.54 45.92
N ASP A 619 -29.12 30.32 46.91
CA ASP A 619 -27.94 29.41 46.87
C ASP A 619 -28.32 27.95 46.57
N SER A 620 -29.61 27.65 46.36
CA SER A 620 -30.13 26.34 45.99
C SER A 620 -30.06 26.12 44.47
N PRO A 621 -29.57 24.95 44.00
CA PRO A 621 -29.59 24.60 42.59
C PRO A 621 -31.03 24.59 42.02
N PRO A 622 -31.22 24.88 40.72
CA PRO A 622 -32.56 24.97 40.15
C PRO A 622 -33.24 23.59 40.10
N PRO A 623 -34.57 23.52 40.30
CA PRO A 623 -35.32 22.25 40.32
C PRO A 623 -35.40 21.57 38.94
N PHE A 624 -35.06 22.30 37.87
CA PHE A 624 -35.05 21.82 36.49
C PHE A 624 -33.83 22.35 35.76
N SER A 625 -33.34 21.57 34.80
CA SER A 625 -32.29 22.01 33.89
C SER A 625 -32.57 21.48 32.48
N PHE A 626 -32.86 22.42 31.57
CA PHE A 626 -33.34 22.14 30.22
C PHE A 626 -32.49 22.83 29.17
N LEU A 627 -32.20 22.11 28.09
CA LEU A 627 -31.68 22.69 26.86
C LEU A 627 -32.84 22.94 25.89
N THR A 628 -32.95 24.19 25.42
CA THR A 628 -34.01 24.60 24.49
C THR A 628 -33.55 24.42 23.05
N MET A 629 -34.39 23.81 22.23
CA MET A 629 -34.16 23.65 20.80
C MET A 629 -35.42 23.92 19.98
N GLY A 630 -35.26 24.41 18.77
CA GLY A 630 -36.37 24.79 17.91
C GLY A 630 -35.89 25.21 16.54
N MET A 631 -36.71 24.93 15.52
CA MET A 631 -36.42 25.32 14.12
C MET A 631 -35.01 24.89 13.65
N GLY A 632 -34.59 23.68 14.03
CA GLY A 632 -33.28 23.12 13.68
C GLY A 632 -32.08 23.77 14.38
N LYS A 633 -32.30 24.51 15.48
CA LYS A 633 -31.25 25.14 16.27
C LYS A 633 -31.36 24.78 17.76
N ILE A 634 -30.24 24.82 18.47
CA ILE A 634 -30.17 24.83 19.93
C ILE A 634 -29.91 26.25 20.42
N PHE A 635 -30.51 26.60 21.55
CA PHE A 635 -30.35 27.89 22.23
C PHE A 635 -29.56 27.67 23.51
N LEU A 636 -28.32 28.16 23.57
CA LEU A 636 -27.50 28.07 24.78
C LEU A 636 -27.76 29.28 25.69
N PRO A 637 -27.94 29.07 27.00
CA PRO A 637 -27.96 30.16 27.98
C PRO A 637 -26.65 30.95 27.93
N SER A 638 -26.71 32.28 28.09
CA SER A 638 -25.51 33.12 28.15
C SER A 638 -24.75 32.86 29.45
N SER A 639 -23.52 32.36 29.35
CA SER A 639 -22.66 32.10 30.50
C SER A 639 -22.28 33.40 31.22
N ALA A 640 -22.91 33.70 32.36
CA ALA A 640 -22.30 34.55 33.37
C ALA A 640 -21.37 33.69 34.24
N ASN A 641 -20.08 34.04 34.28
CA ASN A 641 -19.00 33.47 35.10
C ASN A 641 -18.48 32.05 34.79
N SER A 642 -17.49 31.97 33.90
CA SER A 642 -16.50 30.87 33.89
C SER A 642 -15.27 31.25 34.72
N HIS A 643 -15.11 30.67 35.92
CA HIS A 643 -13.81 30.60 36.58
C HIS A 643 -12.99 29.43 36.01
N HIS A 644 -11.81 29.77 35.46
CA HIS A 644 -10.63 28.95 35.20
C HIS A 644 -10.79 27.45 34.89
N THR A 645 -10.60 27.07 33.62
CA THR A 645 -9.67 25.98 33.27
C THR A 645 -8.94 26.27 31.96
N ASN A 646 -7.69 25.83 31.94
CA ASN A 646 -6.62 26.21 31.02
C ASN A 646 -6.64 25.30 29.78
N ALA A 647 -6.85 25.84 28.58
CA ALA A 647 -6.64 25.11 27.33
C ALA A 647 -6.19 26.04 26.20
N ASN A 648 -4.88 26.02 25.94
CA ASN A 648 -4.25 26.61 24.76
C ASN A 648 -4.72 25.89 23.51
N TYR A 649 -5.53 26.54 22.67
CA TYR A 649 -5.56 26.28 21.23
C TYR A 649 -5.71 27.61 20.48
N ARG A 650 -4.69 27.93 19.69
CA ARG A 650 -4.67 29.05 18.76
C ARG A 650 -5.53 28.70 17.54
N GLU A 651 -6.56 29.49 17.26
CA GLU A 651 -7.08 29.63 15.91
C GLU A 651 -7.26 31.11 15.58
N SER A 652 -6.58 31.50 14.50
CA SER A 652 -6.50 32.84 13.93
C SER A 652 -7.53 32.99 12.82
N GLY A 653 -8.33 34.07 12.82
CA GLY A 653 -9.09 34.45 11.63
C GLY A 653 -10.17 35.52 11.84
N PHE A 654 -9.83 36.75 11.43
CA PHE A 654 -10.70 37.82 10.90
C PHE A 654 -11.79 38.46 11.79
N THR A 655 -11.53 39.70 12.21
CA THR A 655 -12.54 40.68 12.64
C THR A 655 -12.56 41.88 11.69
N ASN A 656 -13.75 42.21 11.17
CA ASN A 656 -14.18 43.59 10.94
C ASN A 656 -15.68 43.63 10.61
N GLY A 657 -16.46 44.33 11.43
CA GLY A 657 -17.88 44.61 11.18
C GLY A 657 -18.65 45.00 12.44
N ASN A 658 -18.72 46.31 12.72
CA ASN A 658 -19.60 46.91 13.72
C ASN A 658 -21.08 46.70 13.37
N GLY A 659 -21.88 46.21 14.33
CA GLY A 659 -23.34 46.15 14.28
C GLY A 659 -23.91 46.01 15.71
N PRO A 660 -25.13 46.53 16.00
CA PRO A 660 -25.58 46.81 17.36
C PRO A 660 -25.94 45.54 18.14
N SER A 661 -25.66 45.58 19.44
CA SER A 661 -25.87 44.55 20.46
C SER A 661 -27.32 44.09 20.58
N SER A 662 -27.57 42.81 20.26
CA SER A 662 -28.80 42.04 20.55
C SER A 662 -28.64 41.29 21.88
N PRO A 663 -29.71 41.11 22.69
CA PRO A 663 -29.61 40.43 23.99
C PRO A 663 -29.14 38.98 23.80
N THR A 664 -28.21 38.58 24.65
CA THR A 664 -27.21 37.53 24.41
C THR A 664 -27.72 36.13 24.72
N GLY A 665 -27.79 35.29 23.69
CA GLY A 665 -27.86 33.82 23.75
C GLY A 665 -27.29 33.29 22.43
N VAL A 666 -26.35 32.33 22.47
CA VAL A 666 -25.68 31.84 21.25
C VAL A 666 -26.48 30.67 20.68
N THR A 667 -26.89 30.78 19.41
CA THR A 667 -27.60 29.70 18.72
C THR A 667 -26.64 28.83 17.91
N TYR A 668 -26.76 27.51 18.03
CA TYR A 668 -25.98 26.54 17.24
C TYR A 668 -26.90 25.62 16.42
N PRO A 669 -26.43 24.97 15.34
CA PRO A 669 -27.20 23.95 14.63
C PRO A 669 -27.60 22.80 15.57
N LEU A 670 -28.82 22.29 15.42
CA LEU A 670 -29.29 21.11 16.16
C LEU A 670 -28.47 19.87 15.74
N PRO A 671 -27.78 19.18 16.67
CA PRO A 671 -27.11 17.93 16.36
C PRO A 671 -28.13 16.85 15.92
N PRO A 672 -27.72 15.87 15.10
CA PRO A 672 -28.61 14.77 14.70
C PRO A 672 -29.22 14.04 15.89
N ARG A 673 -28.48 13.99 17.01
CA ARG A 673 -28.91 13.45 18.29
C ARG A 673 -28.30 14.26 19.43
N LEU A 674 -29.12 14.58 20.41
CA LEU A 674 -28.71 15.20 21.65
C LEU A 674 -28.51 14.13 22.73
N GLY A 675 -27.35 14.13 23.37
CA GLY A 675 -27.05 13.35 24.56
C GLY A 675 -27.29 14.17 25.82
N VAL A 676 -27.76 13.54 26.88
CA VAL A 676 -27.95 14.14 28.20
C VAL A 676 -27.30 13.21 29.21
N CYS A 677 -26.38 13.74 30.02
CA CYS A 677 -25.75 13.03 31.13
C CYS A 677 -26.11 13.72 32.44
N LEU A 678 -26.78 13.01 33.35
CA LEU A 678 -26.99 13.45 34.71
C LEU A 678 -25.90 12.86 35.62
N ASP A 679 -25.21 13.70 36.36
CA ASP A 679 -24.35 13.31 37.48
C ASP A 679 -25.06 13.68 38.78
N PHE A 680 -25.78 12.71 39.35
CA PHE A 680 -26.63 12.93 40.52
C PHE A 680 -25.81 13.39 41.72
N GLU A 681 -24.65 12.76 41.94
CA GLU A 681 -23.73 13.05 43.05
C GLU A 681 -23.15 14.46 42.98
N LYS A 682 -22.90 14.97 41.77
CA LYS A 682 -22.39 16.34 41.57
C LYS A 682 -23.46 17.39 41.42
N GLY A 683 -24.74 17.01 41.32
CA GLY A 683 -25.84 17.95 41.06
C GLY A 683 -25.70 18.67 39.71
N ARG A 684 -25.26 17.97 38.66
CA ARG A 684 -25.00 18.57 37.34
C ARG A 684 -25.60 17.75 36.21
N VAL A 685 -26.06 18.46 35.19
CA VAL A 685 -26.44 17.87 33.90
C VAL A 685 -25.56 18.43 32.80
N THR A 686 -25.07 17.56 31.93
CA THR A 686 -24.27 17.91 30.77
C THR A 686 -24.95 17.43 29.50
N PHE A 687 -25.06 18.31 28.51
CA PHE A 687 -25.62 18.03 27.20
C PHE A 687 -24.50 17.82 26.19
N TYR A 688 -24.65 16.83 25.31
CA TYR A 688 -23.63 16.41 24.36
C TYR A 688 -24.18 16.35 22.94
N ASP A 689 -23.33 16.57 21.94
CA ASP A 689 -23.57 16.02 20.61
C ASP A 689 -23.35 14.50 20.68
N ALA A 690 -24.42 13.72 20.59
CA ALA A 690 -24.35 12.26 20.76
C ALA A 690 -23.69 11.52 19.58
N HIS A 691 -23.25 12.22 18.53
CA HIS A 691 -22.41 11.63 17.48
C HIS A 691 -20.92 11.75 17.83
N SER A 692 -20.47 12.95 18.19
CA SER A 692 -19.05 13.23 18.51
C SER A 692 -18.71 13.07 19.99
N LEU A 693 -19.72 12.92 20.85
CA LEU A 693 -19.65 12.98 22.31
C LEU A 693 -18.94 14.23 22.85
N ARG A 694 -19.03 15.34 22.10
CA ARG A 694 -18.55 16.65 22.54
C ARG A 694 -19.58 17.32 23.45
N PRO A 695 -19.18 17.86 24.60
CA PRO A 695 -20.09 18.61 25.47
C PRO A 695 -20.52 19.90 24.77
N LEU A 696 -21.82 20.18 24.81
CA LEU A 696 -22.45 21.38 24.26
C LEU A 696 -22.69 22.41 25.36
N TRP A 697 -23.20 21.97 26.51
CA TRP A 697 -23.50 22.82 27.66
C TRP A 697 -23.57 21.99 28.94
N GLU A 698 -23.22 22.60 30.08
CA GLU A 698 -23.33 21.99 31.41
C GLU A 698 -23.98 22.98 32.37
N GLY A 699 -24.86 22.50 33.24
CA GLY A 699 -25.51 23.33 34.25
C GLY A 699 -25.87 22.58 35.53
N PRO A 700 -26.18 23.32 36.61
CA PRO A 700 -26.60 22.74 37.87
C PRO A 700 -28.04 22.21 37.80
N VAL A 701 -28.35 21.23 38.64
CA VAL A 701 -29.72 20.74 38.89
C VAL A 701 -29.81 20.26 40.34
N ASP A 702 -30.94 20.51 40.98
CA ASP A 702 -31.22 20.00 42.32
C ASP A 702 -31.38 18.48 42.30
N CYS A 703 -30.55 17.79 43.08
CA CYS A 703 -30.56 16.34 43.29
C CYS A 703 -30.88 15.98 44.75
N SER A 704 -31.54 16.86 45.51
CA SER A 704 -31.97 16.59 46.88
C SER A 704 -33.09 15.55 46.97
N ALA A 705 -33.78 15.29 45.87
CA ALA A 705 -34.84 14.28 45.72
C ALA A 705 -34.74 13.61 44.33
N PRO A 706 -35.56 12.57 44.02
CA PRO A 706 -35.49 11.88 42.74
C PRO A 706 -35.63 12.82 41.53
N VAL A 707 -34.78 12.62 40.52
CA VAL A 707 -34.71 13.44 39.30
C VAL A 707 -35.12 12.61 38.08
N CYS A 708 -36.08 13.10 37.29
CA CYS A 708 -36.58 12.41 36.11
C CYS A 708 -36.09 13.06 34.81
N PRO A 709 -35.84 12.27 33.74
CA PRO A 709 -35.77 12.80 32.39
C PRO A 709 -37.08 13.49 32.03
N ALA A 710 -37.01 14.71 31.51
CA ALA A 710 -38.18 15.53 31.22
C ALA A 710 -38.07 16.20 29.84
N PHE A 711 -39.23 16.32 29.17
CA PHE A 711 -39.38 16.83 27.82
C PHE A 711 -40.58 17.76 27.76
N CYS A 712 -40.38 19.01 27.38
CA CYS A 712 -41.45 19.98 27.24
C CYS A 712 -41.58 20.44 25.79
N PHE A 713 -42.76 20.31 25.22
CA PHE A 713 -43.10 20.73 23.86
C PHE A 713 -43.88 22.04 23.93
N ILE A 714 -43.42 23.06 23.22
CA ILE A 714 -44.08 24.37 23.15
C ILE A 714 -44.40 24.63 21.69
N GLY A 715 -45.69 24.83 21.36
CA GLY A 715 -46.11 25.15 19.98
C GLY A 715 -45.95 24.01 18.97
N GLY A 716 -45.88 22.75 19.44
CA GLY A 716 -45.78 21.56 18.61
C GLY A 716 -44.33 21.11 18.34
N GLY A 717 -44.13 19.81 18.27
CA GLY A 717 -42.82 19.21 18.05
C GLY A 717 -42.84 17.69 18.16
N ALA A 718 -41.75 17.05 17.74
CA ALA A 718 -41.59 15.62 17.87
C ALA A 718 -40.18 15.26 18.36
N LEU A 719 -40.12 14.23 19.19
CA LEU A 719 -38.89 13.68 19.75
C LEU A 719 -38.90 12.16 19.67
N GLN A 720 -37.72 11.57 19.47
CA GLN A 720 -37.50 10.14 19.49
C GLN A 720 -36.31 9.80 20.39
N LEU A 721 -36.52 8.92 21.37
CA LEU A 721 -35.46 8.37 22.22
C LEU A 721 -34.59 7.41 21.39
N GLN A 722 -33.28 7.43 21.67
CA GLN A 722 -32.33 6.51 21.05
C GLN A 722 -32.58 5.08 21.54
N GLU A 723 -32.82 4.17 20.60
CA GLU A 723 -32.93 2.74 20.89
C GLU A 723 -31.58 2.15 21.32
N LEU A 724 -31.64 1.23 22.28
CA LEU A 724 -30.50 0.41 22.69
C LEU A 724 -30.01 -0.45 21.51
N VAL A 725 -28.70 -0.55 21.36
CA VAL A 725 -28.05 -1.45 20.41
C VAL A 725 -28.39 -2.90 20.73
N ALA A 726 -28.51 -3.27 22.01
CA ALA A 726 -28.94 -4.60 22.41
C ALA A 726 -30.31 -5.02 21.83
N ASN A 727 -31.17 -4.05 21.49
CA ASN A 727 -32.49 -4.31 20.91
C ASN A 727 -32.49 -4.34 19.37
N ARG A 728 -31.36 -4.01 18.71
CA ARG A 728 -31.24 -4.10 17.25
C ARG A 728 -30.98 -5.54 16.83
N ASN A 729 -31.92 -6.11 16.07
CA ASN A 729 -31.67 -7.35 15.35
C ASN A 729 -30.58 -7.11 14.28
N ALA A 730 -29.49 -7.88 14.31
CA ALA A 730 -28.34 -7.76 13.40
C ALA A 730 -28.68 -7.83 11.89
N ASN A 731 -29.91 -8.21 11.53
CA ASN A 731 -30.38 -8.33 10.14
C ASN A 731 -31.29 -7.17 9.66
N GLN A 732 -31.57 -6.15 10.48
CA GLN A 732 -32.40 -5.02 10.05
C GLN A 732 -31.54 -3.84 9.61
N THR A 733 -31.48 -3.59 8.30
CA THR A 733 -31.12 -2.28 7.77
C THR A 733 -32.07 -1.24 8.37
N PRO A 734 -31.57 -0.05 8.79
CA PRO A 734 -32.45 0.99 9.28
C PRO A 734 -33.36 1.43 8.12
N VAL A 735 -34.61 1.03 8.16
CA VAL A 735 -35.64 1.61 7.30
C VAL A 735 -35.73 3.07 7.71
N ARG A 736 -35.43 4.00 6.80
CA ARG A 736 -35.94 5.37 6.89
C ARG A 736 -37.46 5.27 6.88
N ARG A 737 -38.08 5.05 8.04
CA ARG A 737 -39.53 5.14 8.22
C ARG A 737 -39.90 6.62 8.28
N VAL A 738 -39.84 7.28 7.13
CA VAL A 738 -40.62 8.50 6.89
C VAL A 738 -41.80 8.08 6.02
N THR A 739 -42.78 7.45 6.67
CA THR A 739 -44.16 7.37 6.17
C THR A 739 -45.01 6.92 7.35
N ILE A 740 -45.56 7.89 8.08
CA ILE A 740 -46.72 7.63 8.93
C ILE A 740 -47.90 7.58 7.96
N GLN A 741 -48.46 6.38 7.75
CA GLN A 741 -49.75 6.25 7.09
C GLN A 741 -50.77 7.02 7.92
N SER A 742 -51.36 8.07 7.35
CA SER A 742 -52.58 8.65 7.88
C SER A 742 -53.67 7.58 7.82
N ARG A 743 -54.20 7.19 8.99
CA ARG A 743 -55.46 6.44 9.04
C ARG A 743 -56.54 7.36 8.49
N VAL A 744 -56.94 7.14 7.25
CA VAL A 744 -58.25 7.57 6.76
C VAL A 744 -59.27 6.75 7.55
N THR A 745 -59.92 7.40 8.51
CA THR A 745 -61.14 6.91 9.12
C THR A 745 -62.18 6.75 8.00
N LYS A 746 -62.53 5.50 7.69
CA LYS A 746 -63.80 5.21 7.02
C LYS A 746 -64.90 5.62 7.99
N LEU A 747 -65.48 6.79 7.76
CA LEU A 747 -66.84 7.09 8.22
C LEU A 747 -67.78 6.34 7.27
N ASN A 748 -68.75 5.65 7.87
CA ASN A 748 -69.87 5.01 7.19
C ASN A 748 -70.67 6.02 6.36
#